data_AF-A0AA85ADD5-F1
#
_entry.id   AF-A0AA85ADD5-F1
#
_cell.length_a   1.000
_cell.length_b   1.000
_cell.length_c   1.000
_cell.angle_alpha   90.00
_cell.angle_beta   90.00
_cell.angle_gamma   90.00
#
_symmetry.space_group_name_H-M   'P 1'
#
loop_
_entity.id
_entity.type
_entity.pdbx_description
1 polymer ?
#
loop_
_entity_poly.entity_id
_entity_poly.type
_entity_poly.pdbx_seq_one_letter_code
_entity_poly.pdbx_strand_id
1 'polypeptide(L)'
;MHTGFNWIIVSIVILIHGFGEYISLVNGFNIDLKSPLLKTGPDGSSFGFSLLGYTHYSGQKGVVIGSPTEGNNGGLFWCPLLRSTCSRIDIDLEKETHMQPGLNGALLGYSMSSAFNNSRGPITVCAPRLSWSSAASVYLPGGCFEFNERLEEPQLNPAPSAICLNVKDSDKSIDLRYCTFGASVNQHPNRPKQLFMGGPHFYFEKGVGASVNTNTFERVITSIEDIPSNTLLGSSLDTTDRLYAPLPGLKSHELYVAYGGPGVPSSAVNSFTDKTKFGTGIVLIFQSNKQNGRNNIKPLMKIEGQSFGSRFGHSLIFLDINGDGWDDLIVGAPYQYSNTTVGGHRRHGAVFIFLNRQSYFHTPVDEVSGVELFSYNYPETFQIITPPSHNCGNSHIPGFGATVTKLGDINHDGFQDFAVGAPYEDNGGAVYIYHGSKSGKLQKPTQIICANDLQSPRPLEGFGFSLGLNGADLDENGYPDMAIGAALSSSVAVLRARPVVKLRAYLTLMDGSTTLPSSLNSLVDCTHEAQSITGYKAPSAKCIDMKLILTYTSVDGKSCSPHKTYPVSILLKYNPTNEWITEGWDQTSENHSPNYESKCTYNQYSTIISKNIMKEFYKNYTLSPIVFIREKSLSDSEMIVKDYFKRNESAYLTGYDSPGGYLQLEGNAFCRDLHKIKENIPFNQDELNSASTLRIIFRDTYLIDQTDRLKIGVKWIAKMTEPYPLADQIDEYPVADPHANTELLQISFDNPCAIRQCCPTVRVSYNVKVTRDKNGPVVYVGDDNNQTIELSVRVTNIGNDLVYATGLVSNFLPNLLELDSTLKEASLIQPDTAICHLQYPLASGESSECMIRWLVIGHQLAVQMAKFHVNSTVLISSNNPIQVEGQLNNELQVNIKMIVNVSVFGTTEPNTIYFSGNVSDGISSMTAENQIGDVRIVGKFTVRNLRKHSLIPASRLIIDWPFEFAGLINEPHGKYLLYLLENPYVIQHALTIPGQTVDNETSVVCDSKALQKVVNPHNFRIFSRLRKSNDGVPVRTASINIPSDNPSPYPPLSDKMILEPVPDRLADSKKLVDRKMTTISCYNGRIRCVPIICDLGKLSYKAGPITLEFIARLWENTMREDFLKVFLTKLHLTATWKADVKYGIDLGGSDYAQDTCFKKSSYYKLTNCISGIINYEMVSISQLYR
;
A
#
# COMPACT_ATOMS: atom_id res chain seq x y z
N MET A 1 41.12 -50.45 12.05
CA MET A 1 40.34 -51.65 12.45
C MET A 1 39.10 -51.12 13.15
N HIS A 2 37.95 -51.00 12.46
CA HIS A 2 36.84 -51.97 12.46
C HIS A 2 36.44 -52.34 13.90
N THR A 3 35.23 -52.11 14.43
CA THR A 3 33.84 -52.04 13.94
C THR A 3 33.02 -51.40 15.09
N GLY A 4 32.00 -50.56 14.87
CA GLY A 4 30.64 -50.96 14.49
C GLY A 4 29.62 -50.54 15.57
N PHE A 5 29.04 -49.35 15.43
CA PHE A 5 27.81 -48.92 16.11
C PHE A 5 27.09 -47.93 15.18
N ASN A 6 26.00 -48.38 14.54
CA ASN A 6 24.89 -47.54 14.07
C ASN A 6 23.84 -48.43 13.38
N TRP A 7 22.78 -48.76 14.14
CA TRP A 7 21.53 -49.32 13.62
C TRP A 7 20.34 -48.67 14.33
N ILE A 8 20.32 -47.33 14.36
CA ILE A 8 19.10 -46.52 14.56
C ILE A 8 19.33 -45.25 13.73
N ILE A 9 18.85 -45.25 12.49
CA ILE A 9 18.52 -44.13 11.56
C ILE A 9 18.46 -44.77 10.16
N VAL A 10 17.44 -45.57 9.87
CA VAL A 10 17.11 -45.98 8.49
C VAL A 10 15.61 -45.83 8.18
N SER A 11 14.75 -45.56 9.16
CA SER A 11 13.31 -45.35 8.91
C SER A 11 12.86 -43.89 8.84
N ILE A 12 13.78 -42.91 8.74
CA ILE A 12 13.44 -41.46 8.65
C ILE A 12 13.97 -40.80 7.35
N VAL A 13 14.65 -41.54 6.46
CA VAL A 13 15.26 -40.94 5.24
C VAL A 13 14.55 -41.33 3.92
N ILE A 14 13.48 -42.13 3.96
CA ILE A 14 12.78 -42.57 2.72
C ILE A 14 11.35 -41.96 2.57
N LEU A 15 10.97 -40.99 3.41
CA LEU A 15 9.67 -40.28 3.29
C LEU A 15 9.79 -38.74 3.22
N ILE A 16 10.93 -38.24 2.73
CA ILE A 16 11.10 -36.82 2.31
C ILE A 16 11.72 -36.78 0.90
N HIS A 17 11.21 -37.60 -0.02
CA HIS A 17 11.53 -37.56 -1.45
C HIS A 17 10.26 -37.47 -2.32
N GLY A 18 9.23 -36.78 -1.80
CA GLY A 18 8.04 -36.43 -2.56
C GLY A 18 7.63 -35.01 -2.21
N PHE A 19 7.52 -34.15 -3.22
CA PHE A 19 7.19 -32.73 -3.16
C PHE A 19 8.31 -31.77 -2.75
N GLY A 20 9.35 -31.75 -3.57
CA GLY A 20 10.20 -30.59 -3.80
C GLY A 20 10.35 -30.38 -5.30
N GLU A 21 9.24 -30.10 -6.01
CA GLU A 21 9.37 -29.55 -7.37
C GLU A 21 10.03 -28.18 -7.22
N TYR A 22 11.26 -28.10 -7.72
CA TYR A 22 11.98 -26.87 -7.93
C TYR A 22 11.08 -25.90 -8.69
N ILE A 23 10.66 -24.81 -8.05
CA ILE A 23 10.17 -23.63 -8.76
C ILE A 23 11.36 -23.14 -9.58
N SER A 24 11.36 -23.42 -10.88
CA SER A 24 12.32 -22.84 -11.80
C SER A 24 12.09 -21.33 -11.79
N LEU A 25 12.98 -20.59 -11.13
CA LEU A 25 13.15 -19.17 -11.40
C LEU A 25 13.45 -19.06 -12.89
N VAL A 26 12.50 -18.52 -13.65
CA VAL A 26 12.63 -18.26 -15.07
C VAL A 26 13.76 -17.25 -15.26
N ASN A 27 14.94 -17.74 -15.63
CA ASN A 27 16.08 -16.95 -16.07
C ASN A 27 16.06 -16.90 -17.60
N GLY A 28 15.79 -15.70 -18.14
CA GLY A 28 15.99 -15.33 -19.53
C GLY A 28 14.74 -15.33 -20.40
N PHE A 29 14.36 -14.16 -20.92
CA PHE A 29 13.04 -14.01 -21.53
C PHE A 29 12.95 -14.64 -22.93
N ASN A 30 14.06 -14.76 -23.70
CA ASN A 30 14.10 -15.62 -24.88
C ASN A 30 15.46 -16.18 -25.33
N ILE A 31 16.61 -15.75 -24.78
CA ILE A 31 17.89 -16.41 -25.06
C ILE A 31 18.02 -17.69 -24.26
N ASP A 32 18.26 -18.81 -24.94
CA ASP A 32 18.37 -20.12 -24.28
C ASP A 32 19.69 -20.29 -23.54
N LEU A 33 19.59 -20.57 -22.24
CA LEU A 33 20.71 -20.86 -21.36
C LEU A 33 20.88 -22.36 -21.07
N LYS A 34 19.93 -23.20 -21.49
CA LYS A 34 19.92 -24.63 -21.16
C LYS A 34 20.78 -25.46 -22.10
N SER A 35 20.82 -25.09 -23.39
CA SER A 35 21.61 -25.79 -24.42
C SER A 35 22.64 -24.87 -25.09
N PRO A 36 23.58 -24.26 -24.33
CA PRO A 36 24.59 -23.39 -24.90
C PRO A 36 25.57 -24.16 -25.79
N LEU A 37 25.92 -23.60 -26.94
CA LEU A 37 26.92 -24.17 -27.84
C LEU A 37 28.31 -23.62 -27.49
N LEU A 38 29.00 -24.34 -26.61
CA LEU A 38 30.33 -23.94 -26.13
C LEU A 38 31.44 -24.29 -27.13
N LYS A 39 32.33 -23.32 -27.38
CA LYS A 39 33.55 -23.44 -28.19
C LYS A 39 34.76 -23.15 -27.32
N THR A 40 35.82 -23.94 -27.46
CA THR A 40 37.06 -23.78 -26.66
C THR A 40 38.26 -23.67 -27.57
N GLY A 41 39.13 -22.71 -27.29
CA GLY A 41 40.43 -22.57 -27.95
C GLY A 41 41.59 -23.10 -27.11
N PRO A 42 42.83 -22.93 -27.58
CA PRO A 42 44.02 -23.27 -26.80
C PRO A 42 44.10 -22.44 -25.51
N ASP A 43 44.59 -23.03 -24.41
CA ASP A 43 44.70 -22.33 -23.12
C ASP A 43 45.65 -21.12 -23.22
N GLY A 44 45.26 -19.97 -22.65
CA GLY A 44 46.06 -18.74 -22.65
C GLY A 44 46.12 -17.98 -23.99
N SER A 45 45.38 -18.44 -25.01
CA SER A 45 45.37 -17.84 -26.36
C SER A 45 44.43 -16.63 -26.51
N SER A 46 43.69 -16.30 -25.44
CA SER A 46 42.60 -15.32 -25.45
C SER A 46 41.58 -15.59 -26.55
N PHE A 47 41.33 -16.85 -26.85
CA PHE A 47 40.29 -17.27 -27.78
C PHE A 47 38.93 -16.71 -27.33
N GLY A 48 38.24 -16.01 -28.22
CA GLY A 48 37.02 -15.26 -27.89
C GLY A 48 37.25 -13.79 -27.58
N PHE A 49 38.43 -13.23 -27.91
CA PHE A 49 38.70 -11.81 -27.73
C PHE A 49 37.87 -10.93 -28.68
N SER A 50 37.66 -11.38 -29.92
CA SER A 50 36.79 -10.74 -30.90
C SER A 50 35.95 -11.80 -31.61
N LEU A 51 34.71 -11.44 -31.96
CA LEU A 51 33.71 -12.37 -32.47
C LEU A 51 32.99 -11.78 -33.67
N LEU A 52 32.85 -12.57 -34.74
CA LEU A 52 32.14 -12.16 -35.95
C LEU A 52 31.25 -13.31 -36.44
N GLY A 53 29.96 -13.04 -36.64
CA GLY A 53 29.05 -13.99 -37.30
C GLY A 53 29.40 -14.09 -38.78
N TYR A 54 29.43 -15.30 -39.32
CA TYR A 54 29.91 -15.50 -40.69
C TYR A 54 29.16 -16.61 -41.42
N THR A 55 28.84 -16.35 -42.69
CA THR A 55 28.28 -17.33 -43.63
C THR A 55 29.38 -17.78 -44.58
N HIS A 56 29.86 -19.00 -44.41
CA HIS A 56 30.92 -19.57 -45.23
C HIS A 56 30.47 -19.80 -46.68
N TYR A 57 31.42 -19.87 -47.63
CA TYR A 57 31.10 -20.07 -49.06
C TYR A 57 30.22 -21.31 -49.32
N SER A 58 30.33 -22.34 -48.46
CA SER A 58 29.51 -23.56 -48.53
C SER A 58 28.05 -23.36 -48.10
N GLY A 59 27.69 -22.18 -47.58
CA GLY A 59 26.39 -21.89 -46.97
C GLY A 59 26.32 -22.22 -45.47
N GLN A 60 27.36 -22.80 -44.89
CA GLN A 60 27.39 -23.09 -43.45
C GLN A 60 27.57 -21.80 -42.63
N LYS A 61 26.68 -21.56 -41.67
CA LYS A 61 26.78 -20.46 -40.71
C LYS A 61 27.57 -20.86 -39.46
N GLY A 62 28.22 -19.87 -38.85
CA GLY A 62 29.04 -20.05 -37.68
C GLY A 62 29.69 -18.74 -37.23
N VAL A 63 30.76 -18.88 -36.46
CA VAL A 63 31.47 -17.75 -35.85
C VAL A 63 32.94 -17.79 -36.25
N VAL A 64 33.48 -16.66 -36.67
CA VAL A 64 34.91 -16.41 -36.76
C VAL A 64 35.37 -15.80 -35.44
N ILE A 65 36.40 -16.40 -34.83
CA ILE A 65 36.85 -16.09 -33.48
C ILE A 65 38.31 -15.65 -33.51
N GLY A 66 38.56 -14.45 -32.99
CA GLY A 66 39.90 -13.91 -32.80
C GLY A 66 40.56 -14.40 -31.52
N SER A 67 41.87 -14.65 -31.59
CA SER A 67 42.69 -15.20 -30.52
C SER A 67 44.07 -14.49 -30.50
N PRO A 68 44.13 -13.23 -30.05
CA PRO A 68 45.29 -12.35 -30.27
C PRO A 68 46.55 -12.76 -29.52
N THR A 69 46.47 -13.60 -28.48
CA THR A 69 47.64 -14.11 -27.75
C THR A 69 47.99 -15.54 -28.13
N GLU A 70 47.39 -16.09 -29.19
CA GLU A 70 47.73 -17.40 -29.73
C GLU A 70 49.09 -17.35 -30.45
N GLY A 71 49.96 -18.31 -30.12
CA GLY A 71 51.32 -18.36 -30.66
C GLY A 71 52.09 -17.05 -30.42
N ASN A 72 52.95 -16.68 -31.36
CA ASN A 72 53.76 -15.46 -31.24
C ASN A 72 53.03 -14.21 -31.73
N ASN A 73 52.05 -14.33 -32.62
CA ASN A 73 51.51 -13.18 -33.37
C ASN A 73 49.99 -13.03 -33.28
N GLY A 74 49.28 -13.93 -32.61
CA GLY A 74 47.82 -14.04 -32.62
C GLY A 74 47.32 -14.98 -33.72
N GLY A 75 46.05 -15.33 -33.64
CA GLY A 75 45.41 -16.31 -34.52
C GLY A 75 43.92 -16.06 -34.73
N LEU A 76 43.38 -16.75 -35.73
CA LEU A 76 41.97 -16.68 -36.13
C LEU A 76 41.42 -18.10 -36.26
N PHE A 77 40.16 -18.30 -35.88
CA PHE A 77 39.51 -19.61 -35.92
C PHE A 77 38.13 -19.53 -36.57
N TRP A 78 37.80 -20.52 -37.39
CA TRP A 78 36.46 -20.75 -37.93
C TRP A 78 35.75 -21.83 -37.11
N CYS A 79 34.56 -21.51 -36.61
CA CYS A 79 33.76 -22.40 -35.78
C CYS A 79 32.34 -22.52 -36.36
N PRO A 80 32.02 -23.63 -37.06
CA PRO A 80 30.66 -23.91 -37.47
C PRO A 80 29.69 -23.98 -36.29
N LEU A 81 28.44 -23.55 -36.47
CA LEU A 81 27.45 -23.46 -35.38
C LEU A 81 27.26 -24.77 -34.62
N LEU A 82 26.86 -25.84 -35.30
CA LEU A 82 26.50 -27.11 -34.66
C LEU A 82 27.69 -28.03 -34.31
N ARG A 83 28.93 -27.64 -34.64
CA ARG A 83 30.13 -28.44 -34.34
C ARG A 83 30.88 -27.85 -33.17
N SER A 84 31.25 -28.64 -32.17
CA SER A 84 32.10 -28.18 -31.06
C SER A 84 33.53 -27.85 -31.48
N THR A 85 34.01 -28.42 -32.58
CA THR A 85 35.38 -28.25 -33.09
C THR A 85 35.52 -26.99 -33.93
N CYS A 86 36.55 -26.19 -33.62
CA CYS A 86 36.97 -25.03 -34.39
C CYS A 86 38.26 -25.32 -35.16
N SER A 87 38.36 -24.83 -36.40
CA SER A 87 39.56 -24.93 -37.23
C SER A 87 40.31 -23.60 -37.22
N ARG A 88 41.62 -23.63 -36.95
CA ARG A 88 42.49 -22.46 -37.11
C ARG A 88 42.56 -22.07 -38.59
N ILE A 89 42.56 -20.77 -38.86
CA ILE A 89 42.76 -20.19 -40.19
C ILE A 89 44.23 -19.79 -40.26
N ASP A 90 45.00 -20.49 -41.08
CA ASP A 90 46.44 -20.29 -41.18
C ASP A 90 46.77 -19.07 -42.04
N ILE A 91 47.59 -18.18 -41.50
CA ILE A 91 48.01 -16.93 -42.13
C ILE A 91 49.52 -16.79 -41.96
N ASP A 92 50.22 -16.67 -43.08
CA ASP A 92 51.66 -16.39 -43.09
C ASP A 92 51.89 -14.87 -43.12
N LEU A 93 51.97 -14.28 -41.93
CA LEU A 93 52.20 -12.84 -41.77
C LEU A 93 53.55 -12.39 -42.36
N GLU A 94 54.56 -13.27 -42.45
CA GLU A 94 55.86 -12.93 -43.02
C GLU A 94 55.75 -12.74 -44.54
N LYS A 95 55.04 -13.67 -45.18
CA LYS A 95 54.80 -13.63 -46.63
C LYS A 95 53.99 -12.39 -47.04
N GLU A 96 52.91 -12.09 -46.32
CA GLU A 96 51.98 -11.02 -46.72
C GLU A 96 52.49 -9.60 -46.40
N THR A 97 53.44 -9.46 -45.48
CA THR A 97 54.01 -8.15 -45.13
C THR A 97 55.25 -7.78 -45.95
N HIS A 98 55.85 -8.73 -46.69
CA HIS A 98 57.07 -8.54 -47.49
C HIS A 98 58.28 -7.94 -46.73
N MET A 99 58.39 -8.14 -45.41
CA MET A 99 59.36 -7.45 -44.53
C MET A 99 60.28 -8.42 -43.73
N GLN A 100 61.48 -7.94 -43.33
CA GLN A 100 62.29 -8.59 -42.28
C GLN A 100 61.65 -8.32 -40.90
N PRO A 101 60.91 -9.26 -40.31
CA PRO A 101 59.94 -8.90 -39.28
C PRO A 101 60.56 -8.88 -37.88
N GLY A 102 60.23 -7.85 -37.10
CA GLY A 102 60.11 -8.00 -35.65
C GLY A 102 58.74 -8.59 -35.30
N LEU A 103 58.45 -9.83 -35.73
CA LEU A 103 57.17 -10.51 -35.45
C LEU A 103 57.24 -11.23 -34.10
N ASN A 104 57.00 -10.47 -33.04
CA ASN A 104 56.63 -10.99 -31.73
C ASN A 104 55.55 -10.07 -31.13
N GLY A 105 54.32 -10.58 -31.10
CA GLY A 105 53.18 -9.96 -30.43
C GLY A 105 52.33 -9.03 -31.30
N ALA A 106 52.10 -9.36 -32.58
CA ALA A 106 51.30 -8.55 -33.50
C ALA A 106 49.80 -8.41 -33.12
N LEU A 107 49.28 -9.35 -32.33
CA LEU A 107 47.88 -9.43 -31.88
C LEU A 107 46.87 -9.59 -33.03
N LEU A 108 47.15 -10.47 -33.99
CA LEU A 108 46.20 -10.82 -35.04
C LEU A 108 44.90 -11.38 -34.46
N GLY A 109 43.76 -10.90 -34.96
CA GLY A 109 42.44 -11.25 -34.42
C GLY A 109 42.00 -10.36 -33.25
N TYR A 110 42.63 -9.18 -33.08
CA TYR A 110 42.23 -8.23 -32.05
C TYR A 110 40.88 -7.57 -32.35
N SER A 111 40.64 -7.18 -33.60
CA SER A 111 39.37 -6.62 -34.06
C SER A 111 39.03 -7.13 -35.46
N MET A 112 37.73 -7.21 -35.75
CA MET A 112 37.21 -7.75 -37.00
C MET A 112 35.96 -6.99 -37.46
N SER A 113 35.73 -6.95 -38.76
CA SER A 113 34.52 -6.39 -39.34
C SER A 113 34.14 -7.08 -40.64
N SER A 114 32.85 -7.04 -40.97
CA SER A 114 32.29 -7.43 -42.26
C SER A 114 31.19 -6.44 -42.63
N ALA A 115 31.13 -6.05 -43.90
CA ALA A 115 30.02 -5.27 -44.45
C ALA A 115 28.81 -6.15 -44.82
N PHE A 116 28.97 -7.47 -44.82
CA PHE A 116 28.01 -8.45 -45.29
C PHE A 116 27.39 -9.19 -44.11
N ASN A 117 26.56 -8.49 -43.34
CA ASN A 117 25.85 -9.09 -42.22
C ASN A 117 24.86 -10.15 -42.76
N ASN A 118 24.88 -11.37 -42.20
CA ASN A 118 24.05 -12.51 -42.62
C ASN A 118 24.17 -12.96 -44.10
N SER A 119 25.20 -12.49 -44.81
CA SER A 119 25.42 -12.82 -46.21
C SER A 119 26.87 -13.22 -46.46
N ARG A 120 27.14 -13.84 -47.62
CA ARG A 120 28.51 -14.18 -48.02
C ARG A 120 29.24 -12.91 -48.40
N GLY A 121 30.48 -12.77 -47.93
CA GLY A 121 31.31 -11.62 -48.25
C GLY A 121 32.69 -11.71 -47.58
N PRO A 122 33.63 -10.84 -48.01
CA PRO A 122 34.94 -10.72 -47.39
C PRO A 122 34.85 -10.22 -45.94
N ILE A 123 35.89 -10.50 -45.15
CA ILE A 123 36.04 -9.99 -43.79
C ILE A 123 37.37 -9.26 -43.64
N THR A 124 37.37 -8.23 -42.78
CA THR A 124 38.60 -7.53 -42.39
C THR A 124 39.01 -7.97 -40.99
N VAL A 125 40.27 -8.37 -40.80
CA VAL A 125 40.84 -8.79 -39.50
C VAL A 125 42.10 -7.98 -39.22
N CYS A 126 42.22 -7.44 -38.02
CA CYS A 126 43.31 -6.52 -37.68
C CYS A 126 44.28 -7.06 -36.62
N ALA A 127 45.50 -6.52 -36.69
CA ALA A 127 46.65 -6.78 -35.83
C ALA A 127 47.27 -5.42 -35.40
N PRO A 128 46.80 -4.79 -34.31
CA PRO A 128 47.19 -3.42 -33.95
C PRO A 128 48.65 -3.29 -33.50
N ARG A 129 49.32 -4.39 -33.14
CA ARG A 129 50.74 -4.37 -32.76
C ARG A 129 51.66 -4.86 -33.88
N LEU A 130 51.17 -4.90 -35.11
CA LEU A 130 52.03 -5.15 -36.26
C LEU A 130 53.10 -4.06 -36.35
N SER A 131 54.37 -4.49 -36.33
CA SER A 131 55.53 -3.61 -36.24
C SER A 131 56.25 -3.47 -37.58
N TRP A 132 56.89 -2.33 -37.78
CA TRP A 132 57.75 -2.04 -38.91
C TRP A 132 59.12 -1.56 -38.42
N SER A 133 60.17 -2.31 -38.74
CA SER A 133 61.55 -2.00 -38.35
C SER A 133 62.29 -1.33 -39.50
N SER A 134 62.99 -0.24 -39.17
CA SER A 134 64.03 0.39 -40.00
C SER A 134 65.39 0.26 -39.28
N ALA A 135 66.51 0.52 -39.97
CA ALA A 135 67.86 0.38 -39.40
C ALA A 135 68.12 1.22 -38.12
N ALA A 136 67.25 2.18 -37.79
CA ALA A 136 67.42 3.08 -36.63
C ALA A 136 66.22 3.14 -35.66
N SER A 137 65.05 2.55 -35.99
CA SER A 137 63.82 2.66 -35.16
C SER A 137 62.79 1.57 -35.49
N VAL A 138 62.01 1.18 -34.47
CA VAL A 138 60.84 0.30 -34.60
C VAL A 138 59.57 1.15 -34.50
N TYR A 139 58.69 1.02 -35.49
CA TYR A 139 57.37 1.63 -35.55
C TYR A 139 56.30 0.57 -35.32
N LEU A 140 55.16 0.96 -34.75
CA LEU A 140 53.97 0.14 -34.54
C LEU A 140 52.79 0.80 -35.26
N PRO A 141 52.79 0.78 -36.61
CA PRO A 141 51.67 1.31 -37.38
C PRO A 141 50.36 0.54 -37.11
N GLY A 142 50.45 -0.76 -36.81
CA GLY A 142 49.31 -1.67 -36.87
C GLY A 142 48.96 -2.03 -38.32
N GLY A 143 48.09 -3.01 -38.52
CA GLY A 143 47.69 -3.47 -39.85
C GLY A 143 46.38 -4.24 -39.85
N CYS A 144 45.71 -4.25 -41.00
CA CYS A 144 44.47 -5.00 -41.21
C CYS A 144 44.57 -5.80 -42.52
N PHE A 145 44.02 -7.01 -42.50
CA PHE A 145 44.04 -7.97 -43.60
C PHE A 145 42.61 -8.23 -44.06
N GLU A 146 42.38 -8.16 -45.37
CA GLU A 146 41.10 -8.50 -45.99
C GLU A 146 41.15 -9.95 -46.50
N PHE A 147 40.22 -10.77 -46.03
CA PHE A 147 40.06 -12.16 -46.43
C PHE A 147 38.90 -12.30 -47.41
N ASN A 148 39.03 -13.22 -48.36
CA ASN A 148 37.94 -13.55 -49.28
C ASN A 148 36.82 -14.36 -48.58
N GLU A 149 35.74 -14.68 -49.31
CA GLU A 149 34.60 -15.46 -48.79
C GLU A 149 34.92 -16.91 -48.36
N ARG A 150 36.14 -17.38 -48.64
CA ARG A 150 36.64 -18.69 -48.20
C ARG A 150 37.52 -18.61 -46.96
N LEU A 151 37.74 -17.41 -46.43
CA LEU A 151 38.71 -17.14 -45.36
C LEU A 151 40.15 -17.49 -45.80
N GLU A 152 40.43 -17.33 -47.10
CA GLU A 152 41.73 -17.57 -47.74
C GLU A 152 42.28 -16.25 -48.33
N GLU A 153 43.54 -16.28 -48.78
CA GLU A 153 44.20 -15.19 -49.53
C GLU A 153 44.16 -13.81 -48.82
N PRO A 154 44.68 -13.70 -47.58
CA PRO A 154 44.69 -12.44 -46.85
C PRO A 154 45.50 -11.35 -47.56
N GLN A 155 44.90 -10.18 -47.80
CA GLN A 155 45.58 -9.03 -48.38
C GLN A 155 45.80 -7.93 -47.34
N LEU A 156 47.05 -7.51 -47.15
CA LEU A 156 47.39 -6.42 -46.23
C LEU A 156 46.93 -5.07 -46.79
N ASN A 157 46.17 -4.31 -45.99
CA ASN A 157 45.86 -2.93 -46.30
C ASN A 157 47.08 -2.03 -45.99
N PRO A 158 47.65 -1.30 -46.96
CA PRO A 158 48.86 -0.50 -46.77
C PRO A 158 48.61 0.86 -46.07
N ALA A 159 47.35 1.27 -45.89
CA ALA A 159 47.02 2.60 -45.37
C ALA A 159 47.54 2.90 -43.94
N PRO A 160 47.45 1.98 -42.96
CA PRO A 160 48.03 2.16 -41.63
C PRO A 160 49.51 2.60 -41.65
N SER A 161 50.34 1.86 -42.39
CA SER A 161 51.76 2.17 -42.58
C SER A 161 51.94 3.53 -43.25
N ALA A 162 51.19 3.81 -44.31
CA ALA A 162 51.28 5.08 -45.02
C ALA A 162 50.86 6.31 -44.18
N ILE A 163 49.98 6.15 -43.19
CA ILE A 163 49.57 7.22 -42.27
C ILE A 163 50.61 7.41 -41.17
N CYS A 164 51.11 6.32 -40.60
CA CYS A 164 52.01 6.35 -39.46
C CYS A 164 53.44 6.82 -39.82
N LEU A 165 53.89 6.53 -41.05
CA LEU A 165 55.31 6.63 -41.44
C LEU A 165 55.65 7.86 -42.32
N ASN A 166 54.67 8.50 -42.95
CA ASN A 166 54.89 9.60 -43.92
C ASN A 166 54.90 11.01 -43.29
N VAL A 167 55.30 11.16 -42.02
CA VAL A 167 55.41 12.49 -41.38
C VAL A 167 56.81 13.05 -41.60
N LYS A 168 56.90 14.33 -42.02
CA LYS A 168 58.15 14.97 -42.45
C LYS A 168 59.19 14.99 -41.32
N ASP A 169 60.45 14.75 -41.67
CA ASP A 169 61.62 14.76 -40.76
C ASP A 169 61.81 16.05 -39.92
N SER A 170 61.15 17.15 -40.28
CA SER A 170 61.16 18.42 -39.53
C SER A 170 60.35 18.38 -38.22
N ASP A 171 59.52 17.35 -38.02
CA ASP A 171 58.58 17.21 -36.89
C ASP A 171 59.05 16.23 -35.81
N LYS A 172 60.37 16.04 -35.65
CA LYS A 172 61.01 15.11 -34.69
C LYS A 172 60.70 15.34 -33.20
N SER A 173 59.93 16.36 -32.85
CA SER A 173 59.36 16.53 -31.50
C SER A 173 58.07 15.75 -31.26
N ILE A 174 57.59 14.99 -32.26
CA ILE A 174 56.33 14.23 -32.21
C ILE A 174 56.64 12.73 -32.21
N ASP A 175 56.15 11.99 -31.20
CA ASP A 175 56.27 10.53 -31.19
C ASP A 175 55.14 9.87 -31.99
N LEU A 176 55.46 9.39 -33.19
CA LEU A 176 54.58 8.62 -34.08
C LEU A 176 55.00 7.16 -34.18
N ARG A 177 55.88 6.68 -33.30
CA ARG A 177 56.32 5.27 -33.34
C ARG A 177 55.21 4.30 -32.97
N TYR A 178 54.06 4.76 -32.46
CA TYR A 178 52.99 3.94 -31.92
C TYR A 178 51.62 4.42 -32.41
N CYS A 179 51.17 4.00 -33.60
CA CYS A 179 49.85 4.40 -34.14
C CYS A 179 48.76 3.37 -33.79
N THR A 180 49.09 2.09 -33.84
CA THR A 180 48.21 0.97 -33.47
C THR A 180 46.87 0.92 -34.23
N PHE A 181 46.88 1.23 -35.53
CA PHE A 181 45.68 1.13 -36.35
C PHE A 181 45.15 -0.31 -36.39
N GLY A 182 43.82 -0.45 -36.38
CA GLY A 182 43.16 -1.74 -36.26
C GLY A 182 42.90 -2.16 -34.81
N ALA A 183 43.06 -1.24 -33.85
CA ALA A 183 42.54 -1.43 -32.50
C ALA A 183 41.01 -1.51 -32.51
N SER A 184 40.36 -0.73 -33.37
CA SER A 184 38.95 -0.87 -33.73
C SER A 184 38.79 -0.76 -35.25
N VAL A 185 37.79 -1.47 -35.80
CA VAL A 185 37.52 -1.53 -37.24
C VAL A 185 36.02 -1.74 -37.49
N ASN A 186 35.47 -1.08 -38.51
CA ASN A 186 34.07 -1.27 -38.93
C ASN A 186 33.89 -0.91 -40.42
N GLN A 187 32.90 -1.51 -41.07
CA GLN A 187 32.46 -1.24 -42.43
C GLN A 187 30.94 -1.16 -42.46
N HIS A 188 30.41 -0.14 -43.15
CA HIS A 188 28.96 0.02 -43.27
C HIS A 188 28.42 -0.75 -44.49
N PRO A 189 27.29 -1.49 -44.39
CA PRO A 189 26.73 -2.26 -45.50
C PRO A 189 26.44 -1.43 -46.76
N ASN A 190 26.03 -0.17 -46.61
CA ASN A 190 25.75 0.73 -47.75
C ASN A 190 27.03 1.30 -48.41
N ARG A 191 28.19 1.12 -47.79
CA ARG A 191 29.51 1.53 -48.31
C ARG A 191 30.56 0.44 -48.00
N PRO A 192 30.40 -0.78 -48.55
CA PRO A 192 31.20 -1.94 -48.12
C PRO A 192 32.70 -1.77 -48.41
N LYS A 193 33.07 -0.94 -49.40
CA LYS A 193 34.46 -0.63 -49.75
C LYS A 193 35.10 0.47 -48.90
N GLN A 194 34.37 1.01 -47.93
CA GLN A 194 34.85 2.05 -47.05
C GLN A 194 35.11 1.46 -45.66
N LEU A 195 36.40 1.37 -45.33
CA LEU A 195 36.90 0.83 -44.07
C LEU A 195 37.19 1.97 -43.10
N PHE A 196 36.64 1.87 -41.90
CA PHE A 196 36.95 2.79 -40.80
C PHE A 196 37.85 2.09 -39.80
N MET A 197 38.93 2.75 -39.40
CA MET A 197 39.92 2.22 -38.45
C MET A 197 40.22 3.22 -37.36
N GLY A 198 40.44 2.73 -36.14
CA GLY A 198 40.93 3.53 -35.02
C GLY A 198 42.39 3.22 -34.71
N GLY A 199 43.16 4.26 -34.38
CA GLY A 199 44.57 4.21 -33.97
C GLY A 199 44.79 4.97 -32.66
N PRO A 200 44.54 4.36 -31.48
CA PRO A 200 44.45 5.06 -30.21
C PRO A 200 45.77 5.64 -29.69
N HIS A 201 46.93 5.09 -30.05
CA HIS A 201 48.22 5.57 -29.54
C HIS A 201 48.85 6.69 -30.40
N PHE A 202 48.19 7.06 -31.50
CA PHE A 202 48.68 8.09 -32.41
C PHE A 202 48.94 9.44 -31.70
N TYR A 203 50.08 10.06 -31.99
CA TYR A 203 50.49 11.38 -31.50
C TYR A 203 50.36 11.52 -29.97
N PHE A 204 51.33 11.01 -29.21
CA PHE A 204 51.31 11.06 -27.73
C PHE A 204 49.96 10.61 -27.12
N GLU A 205 49.44 9.48 -27.62
CA GLU A 205 48.20 8.88 -27.09
C GLU A 205 46.96 9.78 -27.20
N LYS A 206 46.97 10.79 -28.07
CA LYS A 206 45.74 11.50 -28.45
C LYS A 206 44.77 10.55 -29.14
N GLY A 207 45.30 9.72 -30.03
CA GLY A 207 44.56 8.82 -30.89
C GLY A 207 44.01 9.51 -32.13
N VAL A 208 43.60 8.70 -33.11
CA VAL A 208 43.10 9.16 -34.41
C VAL A 208 42.13 8.14 -35.01
N GLY A 209 41.14 8.63 -35.76
CA GLY A 209 40.31 7.82 -36.65
C GLY A 209 40.76 7.96 -38.11
N ALA A 210 40.61 6.92 -38.91
CA ALA A 210 40.88 6.93 -40.34
C ALA A 210 39.74 6.30 -41.13
N SER A 211 39.43 6.88 -42.28
CA SER A 211 38.57 6.31 -43.32
C SER A 211 39.41 5.98 -44.54
N VAL A 212 39.29 4.75 -45.04
CA VAL A 212 40.09 4.21 -46.14
C VAL A 212 39.19 3.53 -47.16
N ASN A 213 39.36 3.88 -48.43
CA ASN A 213 38.75 3.14 -49.52
C ASN A 213 39.59 1.90 -49.82
N THR A 214 39.03 0.69 -49.65
CA THR A 214 39.78 -0.56 -49.82
C THR A 214 40.17 -0.85 -51.27
N ASN A 215 39.52 -0.19 -52.24
CA ASN A 215 39.84 -0.33 -53.66
C ASN A 215 40.88 0.68 -54.16
N THR A 216 40.73 1.96 -53.82
CA THR A 216 41.62 3.02 -54.32
C THR A 216 42.77 3.33 -53.37
N PHE A 217 42.72 2.83 -52.13
CA PHE A 217 43.63 3.15 -51.03
C PHE A 217 43.69 4.65 -50.68
N GLU A 218 42.70 5.43 -51.14
CA GLU A 218 42.47 6.79 -50.66
C GLU A 218 42.17 6.76 -49.17
N ARG A 219 42.77 7.69 -48.44
CA ARG A 219 42.74 7.71 -46.97
C ARG A 219 42.56 9.12 -46.45
N VAL A 220 41.75 9.25 -45.41
CA VAL A 220 41.52 10.52 -44.70
C VAL A 220 41.56 10.25 -43.20
N ILE A 221 42.20 11.15 -42.45
CA ILE A 221 42.30 11.08 -40.99
C ILE A 221 41.44 12.14 -40.31
N THR A 222 40.99 11.85 -39.09
CA THR A 222 40.28 12.82 -38.25
C THR A 222 41.24 13.91 -37.77
N SER A 223 40.72 15.12 -37.56
CA SER A 223 41.47 16.19 -36.92
C SER A 223 41.87 15.81 -35.50
N ILE A 224 43.13 16.08 -35.15
CA ILE A 224 43.68 15.95 -33.79
C ILE A 224 43.86 17.31 -33.10
N GLU A 225 43.41 18.40 -33.76
CA GLU A 225 43.28 19.73 -33.15
C GLU A 225 42.31 19.63 -31.98
N ASP A 226 42.65 20.25 -30.84
CA ASP A 226 41.83 20.27 -29.62
C ASP A 226 41.57 18.91 -28.94
N ILE A 227 42.25 17.84 -29.36
CA ILE A 227 42.27 16.56 -28.65
C ILE A 227 43.39 16.58 -27.60
N PRO A 228 43.07 16.38 -26.30
CA PRO A 228 44.08 16.25 -25.26
C PRO A 228 44.90 14.96 -25.38
N SER A 229 46.16 14.97 -24.93
CA SER A 229 46.96 13.74 -24.83
C SER A 229 46.32 12.72 -23.88
N ASN A 230 46.63 11.44 -24.09
CA ASN A 230 46.07 10.30 -23.36
C ASN A 230 44.54 10.13 -23.51
N THR A 231 43.94 10.67 -24.58
CA THR A 231 42.50 10.49 -24.90
C THR A 231 42.22 9.11 -25.49
N LEU A 232 43.19 8.54 -26.23
CA LEU A 232 43.07 7.26 -26.92
C LEU A 232 41.91 7.19 -27.92
N LEU A 233 41.67 8.27 -28.68
CA LEU A 233 40.61 8.29 -29.70
C LEU A 233 40.80 7.16 -30.73
N GLY A 234 39.72 6.43 -31.03
CA GLY A 234 39.76 5.27 -31.92
C GLY A 234 39.95 3.94 -31.18
N SER A 235 39.76 3.94 -29.85
CA SER A 235 39.69 2.70 -29.07
C SER A 235 38.40 1.91 -29.36
N SER A 236 37.31 2.61 -29.68
CA SER A 236 36.05 2.05 -30.15
C SER A 236 35.52 2.87 -31.32
N LEU A 237 34.71 2.25 -32.19
CA LEU A 237 34.03 2.96 -33.27
C LEU A 237 32.78 2.20 -33.73
N ASP A 238 31.83 2.94 -34.29
CA ASP A 238 30.69 2.41 -35.03
C ASP A 238 30.24 3.39 -36.13
N THR A 239 29.47 2.90 -37.10
CA THR A 239 29.05 3.65 -38.28
C THR A 239 27.54 3.63 -38.46
N THR A 240 27.00 4.70 -39.06
CA THR A 240 25.57 4.85 -39.35
C THR A 240 25.35 5.81 -40.53
N ASP A 241 24.31 5.59 -41.32
CA ASP A 241 23.78 6.55 -42.29
C ASP A 241 22.40 7.11 -41.90
N ARG A 242 21.94 6.86 -40.66
CA ARG A 242 20.63 7.28 -40.14
C ARG A 242 20.75 8.29 -39.00
N LEU A 243 21.69 9.22 -39.13
CA LEU A 243 21.90 10.27 -38.14
C LEU A 243 21.18 11.57 -38.52
N TYR A 244 21.42 12.07 -39.75
CA TYR A 244 20.83 13.29 -40.30
C TYR A 244 19.97 13.01 -41.52
N ALA A 245 18.99 13.89 -41.76
CA ALA A 245 18.23 13.88 -43.00
C ALA A 245 19.13 14.15 -44.23
N PRO A 246 18.80 13.58 -45.40
CA PRO A 246 19.58 13.80 -46.61
C PRO A 246 19.51 15.28 -47.02
N LEU A 247 20.63 15.81 -47.51
CA LEU A 247 20.71 17.21 -47.93
C LEU A 247 19.72 17.50 -49.08
N PRO A 248 19.16 18.73 -49.17
CA PRO A 248 18.24 19.10 -50.23
C PRO A 248 18.80 18.81 -51.62
N GLY A 249 18.12 17.94 -52.38
CA GLY A 249 18.51 17.55 -53.75
C GLY A 249 19.36 16.28 -53.86
N LEU A 250 19.82 15.70 -52.74
CA LEU A 250 20.43 14.37 -52.70
C LEU A 250 19.39 13.32 -52.31
N LYS A 251 19.43 12.16 -52.99
CA LYS A 251 18.54 11.02 -52.68
C LYS A 251 19.14 10.02 -51.69
N SER A 252 20.44 10.09 -51.44
CA SER A 252 21.17 9.15 -50.57
C SER A 252 21.57 9.83 -49.27
N HIS A 253 21.49 9.09 -48.16
CA HIS A 253 22.02 9.53 -46.87
C HIS A 253 23.56 9.56 -46.91
N GLU A 254 24.13 10.50 -46.16
CA GLU A 254 25.57 10.55 -45.91
C GLU A 254 25.97 9.54 -44.83
N LEU A 255 27.21 9.06 -44.87
CA LEU A 255 27.74 8.12 -43.89
C LEU A 255 28.47 8.85 -42.76
N TYR A 256 28.19 8.45 -41.53
CA TYR A 256 28.77 8.98 -40.31
C TYR A 256 29.52 7.89 -39.54
N VAL A 257 30.55 8.31 -38.81
CA VAL A 257 31.36 7.43 -37.95
C VAL A 257 31.57 8.12 -36.60
N ALA A 258 31.37 7.35 -35.53
CA ALA A 258 31.73 7.77 -34.18
C ALA A 258 33.03 7.08 -33.76
N TYR A 259 33.95 7.84 -33.17
CA TYR A 259 35.15 7.30 -32.53
C TYR A 259 35.12 7.62 -31.04
N GLY A 260 35.29 6.58 -30.22
CA GLY A 260 35.40 6.68 -28.78
C GLY A 260 36.87 6.82 -28.34
N GLY A 261 37.10 7.71 -27.38
CA GLY A 261 38.37 7.94 -26.71
C GLY A 261 38.17 7.84 -25.21
N PRO A 262 38.39 6.66 -24.58
CA PRO A 262 38.09 6.44 -23.18
C PRO A 262 38.88 7.34 -22.23
N GLY A 263 40.05 7.84 -22.65
CA GLY A 263 40.91 8.63 -21.79
C GLY A 263 41.62 7.80 -20.72
N VAL A 264 42.85 8.17 -20.38
CA VAL A 264 43.61 7.58 -19.28
C VAL A 264 43.80 8.62 -18.18
N PRO A 265 43.51 8.28 -16.91
CA PRO A 265 43.86 9.13 -15.77
C PRO A 265 45.39 9.35 -15.71
N SER A 266 45.84 10.61 -15.74
CA SER A 266 47.27 10.95 -15.59
C SER A 266 47.49 11.86 -14.39
N SER A 267 48.39 11.46 -13.50
CA SER A 267 48.77 12.19 -12.28
C SER A 267 49.75 13.35 -12.53
N ALA A 268 50.25 13.52 -13.76
CA ALA A 268 51.48 14.27 -14.04
C ALA A 268 51.30 15.67 -14.65
N VAL A 269 50.10 16.26 -14.65
CA VAL A 269 49.87 17.58 -15.29
C VAL A 269 49.74 18.68 -14.24
N ASN A 270 50.88 19.32 -13.91
CA ASN A 270 50.98 20.41 -12.92
C ASN A 270 50.73 21.82 -13.48
N SER A 271 50.33 21.97 -14.76
CA SER A 271 50.07 23.28 -15.34
C SER A 271 49.02 23.16 -16.44
N PHE A 272 47.82 23.69 -16.18
CA PHE A 272 46.86 24.35 -17.08
C PHE A 272 45.51 24.46 -16.33
N THR A 273 44.78 25.53 -16.57
CA THR A 273 43.65 26.05 -15.79
C THR A 273 42.36 25.23 -15.82
N ASP A 274 42.36 24.03 -16.41
CA ASP A 274 41.16 23.21 -16.54
C ASP A 274 41.43 21.75 -16.12
N LYS A 275 41.55 21.54 -14.81
CA LYS A 275 41.76 20.21 -14.18
C LYS A 275 40.58 19.25 -14.36
N THR A 276 39.49 19.67 -15.00
CA THR A 276 38.21 18.93 -14.99
C THR A 276 37.99 18.01 -16.21
N LYS A 277 38.78 18.15 -17.28
CA LYS A 277 38.49 17.50 -18.58
C LYS A 277 39.45 16.38 -19.02
N PHE A 278 40.59 16.21 -18.36
CA PHE A 278 41.52 15.14 -18.72
C PHE A 278 41.08 13.81 -18.10
N GLY A 279 40.94 12.76 -18.90
CA GLY A 279 40.65 11.40 -18.42
C GLY A 279 39.18 11.12 -18.09
N THR A 280 38.23 11.99 -18.47
CA THR A 280 36.79 11.71 -18.39
C THR A 280 36.27 10.86 -19.55
N GLY A 281 36.96 10.91 -20.69
CA GLY A 281 36.60 10.23 -21.94
C GLY A 281 35.78 11.10 -22.90
N ILE A 282 35.77 10.75 -24.18
CA ILE A 282 35.13 11.52 -25.26
C ILE A 282 34.59 10.61 -26.35
N VAL A 283 33.52 11.05 -27.02
CA VAL A 283 33.06 10.51 -28.30
C VAL A 283 33.02 11.64 -29.33
N LEU A 284 33.62 11.42 -30.49
CA LEU A 284 33.64 12.35 -31.61
C LEU A 284 32.96 11.74 -32.83
N ILE A 285 32.05 12.48 -33.44
CA ILE A 285 31.28 12.02 -34.62
C ILE A 285 31.72 12.82 -35.85
N PHE A 286 32.00 12.13 -36.95
CA PHE A 286 32.51 12.70 -38.18
C PHE A 286 31.64 12.32 -39.38
N GLN A 287 31.56 13.22 -40.36
CA GLN A 287 31.06 12.91 -41.69
C GLN A 287 32.14 12.21 -42.50
N SER A 288 31.76 11.17 -43.24
CA SER A 288 32.71 10.36 -44.01
C SER A 288 33.29 11.05 -45.26
N ASN A 289 32.57 12.01 -45.88
CA ASN A 289 32.77 12.34 -47.31
C ASN A 289 33.27 13.77 -47.65
N LYS A 290 33.73 14.59 -46.67
CA LYS A 290 34.21 15.96 -46.97
C LYS A 290 35.67 15.99 -47.45
N GLN A 291 35.90 15.71 -48.75
CA GLN A 291 37.14 16.04 -49.45
C GLN A 291 37.10 17.48 -50.00
N ASN A 292 37.38 18.48 -49.16
CA ASN A 292 37.57 19.88 -49.61
C ASN A 292 39.03 20.32 -49.46
N GLY A 293 39.97 19.57 -50.07
CA GLY A 293 41.38 19.97 -50.18
C GLY A 293 42.14 20.17 -48.85
N ARG A 294 41.57 19.76 -47.72
CA ARG A 294 42.22 19.72 -46.40
C ARG A 294 42.43 18.26 -46.00
N ASN A 295 43.61 17.96 -45.46
CA ASN A 295 44.02 16.60 -45.12
C ASN A 295 43.30 16.00 -43.89
N ASN A 296 42.55 16.80 -43.10
CA ASN A 296 41.94 16.39 -41.82
C ASN A 296 40.45 16.76 -41.75
N ILE A 297 39.60 15.83 -41.28
CA ILE A 297 38.15 16.05 -41.08
C ILE A 297 37.89 16.57 -39.66
N LYS A 298 37.20 17.71 -39.51
CA LYS A 298 36.78 18.23 -38.19
C LYS A 298 35.55 17.47 -37.67
N PRO A 299 35.42 17.24 -36.35
CA PRO A 299 34.25 16.59 -35.78
C PRO A 299 33.01 17.45 -36.00
N LEU A 300 31.90 16.80 -36.36
CA LEU A 300 30.57 17.41 -36.42
C LEU A 300 30.00 17.61 -35.02
N MET A 301 30.19 16.61 -34.15
CA MET A 301 29.69 16.61 -32.78
C MET A 301 30.75 16.05 -31.84
N LYS A 302 30.74 16.56 -30.61
CA LYS A 302 31.64 16.18 -29.54
C LYS A 302 30.83 15.96 -28.26
N ILE A 303 30.97 14.77 -27.67
CA ILE A 303 30.30 14.39 -26.42
C ILE A 303 31.39 14.07 -25.39
N GLU A 304 31.46 14.85 -24.31
CA GLU A 304 32.43 14.67 -23.24
C GLU A 304 31.82 13.84 -22.09
N GLY A 305 32.61 12.88 -21.57
CA GLY A 305 32.26 12.14 -20.37
C GLY A 305 32.19 13.04 -19.15
N GLN A 306 31.26 12.76 -18.23
CA GLN A 306 30.98 13.60 -17.06
C GLN A 306 31.82 13.26 -15.83
N SER A 307 32.52 12.12 -15.80
CA SER A 307 33.23 11.63 -14.61
C SER A 307 34.65 11.21 -14.93
N PHE A 308 35.60 11.73 -14.13
CA PHE A 308 37.01 11.40 -14.24
C PHE A 308 37.25 9.91 -14.01
N GLY A 309 38.03 9.28 -14.89
CA GLY A 309 38.36 7.86 -14.80
C GLY A 309 37.23 6.91 -15.15
N SER A 310 36.05 7.41 -15.55
CA SER A 310 34.91 6.56 -15.96
C SER A 310 35.16 5.74 -17.22
N ARG A 311 36.10 6.21 -18.05
CA ARG A 311 36.43 5.69 -19.38
C ARG A 311 35.28 5.77 -20.38
N PHE A 312 34.52 6.87 -20.36
CA PHE A 312 33.45 7.12 -21.32
C PHE A 312 33.97 7.05 -22.77
N GLY A 313 33.31 6.26 -23.63
CA GLY A 313 33.78 5.99 -24.99
C GLY A 313 34.63 4.73 -25.11
N HIS A 314 34.67 3.89 -24.07
CA HIS A 314 35.34 2.58 -24.12
C HIS A 314 34.70 1.63 -25.15
N SER A 315 33.38 1.64 -25.24
CA SER A 315 32.57 0.95 -26.25
C SER A 315 31.44 1.87 -26.69
N LEU A 316 30.97 1.72 -27.92
CA LEU A 316 29.83 2.49 -28.43
C LEU A 316 29.15 1.77 -29.60
N ILE A 317 27.86 2.02 -29.79
CA ILE A 317 27.08 1.56 -30.95
C ILE A 317 26.04 2.62 -31.37
N PHE A 318 25.66 2.58 -32.64
CA PHE A 318 24.49 3.26 -33.20
C PHE A 318 23.34 2.27 -33.37
N LEU A 319 22.16 2.57 -32.82
CA LEU A 319 21.01 1.67 -32.88
C LEU A 319 19.71 2.45 -32.70
N ASP A 320 18.74 2.26 -33.58
CA ASP A 320 17.37 2.79 -33.44
C ASP A 320 16.59 1.98 -32.37
N ILE A 321 16.69 2.39 -31.10
CA ILE A 321 16.05 1.68 -29.98
C ILE A 321 14.59 2.09 -29.78
N ASN A 322 14.17 3.22 -30.36
CA ASN A 322 12.81 3.72 -30.22
C ASN A 322 11.90 3.47 -31.45
N GLY A 323 12.47 2.88 -32.50
CA GLY A 323 11.76 2.51 -33.73
C GLY A 323 11.30 3.72 -34.54
N ASP A 324 11.98 4.85 -34.43
CA ASP A 324 11.60 6.09 -35.13
C ASP A 324 12.30 6.27 -36.49
N GLY A 325 13.18 5.33 -36.85
CA GLY A 325 13.93 5.29 -38.09
C GLY A 325 15.29 5.99 -38.04
N TRP A 326 15.65 6.61 -36.91
CA TRP A 326 16.93 7.28 -36.70
C TRP A 326 17.78 6.54 -35.67
N ASP A 327 19.08 6.42 -35.91
CA ASP A 327 19.95 5.69 -35.00
C ASP A 327 20.26 6.54 -33.75
N ASP A 328 20.06 5.94 -32.58
CA ASP A 328 20.44 6.47 -31.28
C ASP A 328 21.89 6.10 -30.95
N LEU A 329 22.53 6.85 -30.04
CA LEU A 329 23.91 6.59 -29.63
C LEU A 329 23.96 5.98 -28.23
N ILE A 330 24.62 4.83 -28.12
CA ILE A 330 24.86 4.14 -26.84
C ILE A 330 26.37 4.12 -26.58
N VAL A 331 26.79 4.53 -25.38
CA VAL A 331 28.21 4.67 -25.00
C VAL A 331 28.51 4.00 -23.67
N GLY A 332 29.47 3.09 -23.63
CA GLY A 332 29.94 2.42 -22.42
C GLY A 332 31.01 3.18 -21.65
N ALA A 333 30.91 3.13 -20.32
CA ALA A 333 31.86 3.70 -19.36
C ALA A 333 32.07 2.70 -18.20
N PRO A 334 32.93 1.67 -18.38
CA PRO A 334 33.03 0.52 -17.48
C PRO A 334 33.47 0.83 -16.05
N TYR A 335 34.03 2.03 -15.81
CA TYR A 335 34.47 2.46 -14.49
C TYR A 335 33.70 3.68 -13.97
N GLN A 336 32.54 4.00 -14.59
CA GLN A 336 31.66 5.06 -14.10
C GLN A 336 31.27 4.79 -12.65
N TYR A 337 31.45 5.78 -11.79
CA TYR A 337 31.07 5.68 -10.39
C TYR A 337 29.55 5.83 -10.23
N SER A 338 28.91 4.92 -9.48
CA SER A 338 27.49 5.00 -9.12
C SER A 338 27.29 5.32 -7.64
N ASN A 339 26.34 6.22 -7.34
CA ASN A 339 25.93 6.57 -5.98
C ASN A 339 24.96 5.55 -5.36
N THR A 340 24.44 4.59 -6.14
CA THR A 340 23.48 3.60 -5.64
C THR A 340 24.19 2.45 -4.93
N THR A 341 23.81 2.16 -3.69
CA THR A 341 24.28 1.00 -2.94
C THR A 341 23.35 -0.19 -3.18
N VAL A 342 23.90 -1.31 -3.66
CA VAL A 342 23.18 -2.58 -3.82
C VAL A 342 23.85 -3.60 -2.91
N GLY A 343 23.09 -4.18 -1.97
CA GLY A 343 23.65 -5.10 -0.97
C GLY A 343 24.77 -4.48 -0.11
N GLY A 344 24.72 -3.15 0.12
CA GLY A 344 25.69 -2.42 0.94
C GLY A 344 27.00 -2.02 0.25
N HIS A 345 27.20 -2.36 -1.02
CA HIS A 345 28.44 -2.07 -1.76
C HIS A 345 28.20 -1.11 -2.94
N ARG A 346 29.22 -0.31 -3.29
CA ARG A 346 29.20 0.64 -4.41
C ARG A 346 29.66 -0.10 -5.69
N ARG A 347 28.83 -0.10 -6.73
CA ARG A 347 29.15 -0.73 -8.03
C ARG A 347 29.63 0.31 -9.05
N HIS A 348 30.62 -0.07 -9.86
CA HIS A 348 31.10 0.72 -10.99
C HIS A 348 30.55 0.20 -12.33
N GLY A 349 30.51 1.08 -13.33
CA GLY A 349 30.10 0.77 -14.69
C GLY A 349 28.76 1.38 -15.03
N ALA A 350 28.68 1.98 -16.23
CA ALA A 350 27.46 2.54 -16.76
C ALA A 350 27.45 2.50 -18.30
N VAL A 351 26.24 2.60 -18.84
CA VAL A 351 26.00 2.84 -20.25
C VAL A 351 25.15 4.11 -20.37
N PHE A 352 25.55 5.00 -21.27
CA PHE A 352 24.88 6.26 -21.58
C PHE A 352 24.12 6.10 -22.89
N ILE A 353 22.85 6.50 -22.90
CA ILE A 353 21.97 6.42 -24.05
C ILE A 353 21.57 7.85 -24.43
N PHE A 354 21.78 8.19 -25.69
CA PHE A 354 21.36 9.44 -26.29
C PHE A 354 20.42 9.13 -27.44
N LEU A 355 19.13 9.40 -27.24
CA LEU A 355 18.13 9.28 -28.29
C LEU A 355 18.36 10.36 -29.34
N ASN A 356 18.20 10.00 -30.60
CA ASN A 356 18.26 10.94 -31.70
C ASN A 356 17.03 11.85 -31.66
N ARG A 357 17.27 13.16 -31.75
CA ARG A 357 16.24 14.18 -31.62
C ARG A 357 15.49 14.49 -32.92
N GLN A 358 15.79 13.79 -34.02
CA GLN A 358 15.18 14.03 -35.33
C GLN A 358 13.64 14.11 -35.27
N SER A 359 13.01 13.18 -34.57
CA SER A 359 11.56 13.09 -34.41
C SER A 359 10.93 14.22 -33.60
N TYR A 360 11.73 15.06 -32.92
CA TYR A 360 11.27 16.24 -32.19
C TYR A 360 11.21 17.51 -33.04
N PHE A 361 11.69 17.47 -34.28
CA PHE A 361 11.62 18.59 -35.22
C PHE A 361 10.42 18.43 -36.17
N HIS A 362 9.74 19.52 -36.51
CA HIS A 362 8.62 19.51 -37.47
C HIS A 362 9.02 18.95 -38.84
N THR A 363 10.28 19.18 -39.23
CA THR A 363 10.92 18.60 -40.40
C THR A 363 12.29 18.08 -39.98
N PRO A 364 12.66 16.84 -40.34
CA PRO A 364 13.97 16.30 -40.05
C PRO A 364 15.09 17.26 -40.47
N VAL A 365 16.09 17.44 -39.59
CA VAL A 365 17.19 18.40 -39.78
C VAL A 365 18.36 17.74 -40.51
N ASP A 366 19.04 18.51 -41.35
CA ASP A 366 20.29 18.09 -42.00
C ASP A 366 21.52 18.55 -41.22
N GLU A 367 22.71 18.11 -41.65
CA GLU A 367 23.97 18.47 -41.01
C GLU A 367 24.35 19.96 -41.11
N VAL A 368 23.78 20.72 -42.07
CA VAL A 368 24.08 22.14 -42.29
C VAL A 368 23.34 23.02 -41.28
N SER A 369 22.26 22.51 -40.69
CA SER A 369 21.50 23.16 -39.62
C SER A 369 22.34 23.49 -38.37
N GLY A 370 23.45 22.78 -38.14
CA GLY A 370 24.31 22.94 -36.96
C GLY A 370 23.67 22.49 -35.65
N VAL A 371 22.57 21.73 -35.71
CA VAL A 371 21.85 21.23 -34.54
C VAL A 371 22.57 20.03 -33.92
N GLU A 372 22.79 20.08 -32.60
CA GLU A 372 23.27 18.91 -31.85
C GLU A 372 22.13 17.91 -31.60
N LEU A 373 22.22 16.73 -32.20
CA LEU A 373 21.23 15.66 -32.05
C LEU A 373 21.35 14.91 -30.72
N PHE A 374 22.55 14.84 -30.15
CA PHE A 374 22.81 14.18 -28.88
C PHE A 374 23.30 15.19 -27.84
N SER A 375 22.61 15.29 -26.71
CA SER A 375 22.97 16.25 -25.66
C SER A 375 22.45 15.84 -24.30
N TYR A 376 23.20 16.17 -23.25
CA TYR A 376 22.80 16.00 -21.85
C TYR A 376 21.70 16.97 -21.41
N ASN A 377 21.48 18.06 -22.16
CA ASN A 377 20.56 19.14 -21.78
C ASN A 377 19.07 18.77 -21.95
N TYR A 378 18.77 17.62 -22.54
CA TYR A 378 17.42 17.13 -22.83
C TYR A 378 17.19 15.78 -22.13
N PRO A 379 16.78 15.78 -20.84
CA PRO A 379 16.62 14.57 -20.03
C PRO A 379 15.64 13.56 -20.62
N GLU A 380 14.67 13.99 -21.43
CA GLU A 380 13.73 13.14 -22.15
C GLU A 380 14.43 12.26 -23.20
N THR A 381 15.49 12.75 -23.84
CA THR A 381 16.28 12.03 -24.86
C THR A 381 17.59 11.49 -24.32
N PHE A 382 17.78 11.49 -23.01
CA PHE A 382 19.01 11.04 -22.37
C PHE A 382 18.72 10.05 -21.23
N GLN A 383 19.55 9.02 -21.10
CA GLN A 383 19.46 8.06 -19.99
C GLN A 383 20.84 7.51 -19.60
N ILE A 384 21.05 7.29 -18.30
CA ILE A 384 22.20 6.53 -17.78
C ILE A 384 21.67 5.24 -17.18
N ILE A 385 22.25 4.12 -17.59
CA ILE A 385 21.94 2.79 -17.06
C ILE A 385 23.14 2.29 -16.26
N THR A 386 22.86 1.79 -15.06
CA THR A 386 23.82 1.13 -14.17
C THR A 386 23.38 -0.32 -13.90
N PRO A 387 24.31 -1.25 -13.61
CA PRO A 387 23.95 -2.66 -13.39
C PRO A 387 23.02 -2.81 -12.17
N PRO A 388 21.87 -3.51 -12.29
CA PRO A 388 20.97 -3.76 -11.17
C PRO A 388 21.51 -4.85 -10.21
N SER A 389 20.78 -5.12 -9.13
CA SER A 389 21.04 -6.31 -8.29
C SER A 389 20.69 -7.60 -9.01
N HIS A 390 21.52 -8.62 -8.90
CA HIS A 390 21.31 -9.95 -9.47
C HIS A 390 22.11 -11.02 -8.72
N ASN A 391 21.88 -12.29 -9.08
CA ASN A 391 22.51 -13.47 -8.47
C ASN A 391 23.89 -13.83 -9.04
N CYS A 392 24.36 -13.19 -10.12
CA CYS A 392 25.73 -13.43 -10.64
C CYS A 392 26.86 -13.08 -9.64
N GLY A 393 26.56 -12.38 -8.53
CA GLY A 393 27.53 -12.01 -7.50
C GLY A 393 27.58 -10.50 -7.26
N ASN A 394 28.59 -10.03 -6.50
CA ASN A 394 28.63 -8.68 -5.94
C ASN A 394 30.01 -8.01 -6.15
N SER A 395 30.51 -8.02 -7.38
CA SER A 395 31.77 -7.35 -7.69
C SER A 395 31.64 -5.83 -7.54
N HIS A 396 32.69 -5.19 -7.02
CA HIS A 396 32.76 -3.73 -6.88
C HIS A 396 33.01 -3.04 -8.23
N ILE A 397 33.68 -3.74 -9.15
CA ILE A 397 34.06 -3.25 -10.47
C ILE A 397 33.69 -4.34 -11.48
N PRO A 398 32.39 -4.57 -11.73
CA PRO A 398 31.95 -5.61 -12.65
C PRO A 398 32.33 -5.31 -14.10
N GLY A 399 32.67 -4.04 -14.40
CA GLY A 399 33.01 -3.60 -15.75
C GLY A 399 31.79 -3.47 -16.65
N PHE A 400 30.60 -3.19 -16.09
CA PHE A 400 29.37 -2.99 -16.87
C PHE A 400 29.56 -1.85 -17.88
N GLY A 401 29.37 -2.14 -19.16
CA GLY A 401 29.65 -1.20 -20.26
C GLY A 401 31.05 -1.39 -20.88
N ALA A 402 31.79 -2.44 -20.50
CA ALA A 402 33.06 -2.79 -21.15
C ALA A 402 32.86 -3.08 -22.64
N THR A 403 31.76 -3.77 -22.98
CA THR A 403 31.33 -4.01 -24.35
C THR A 403 29.84 -3.72 -24.46
N VAL A 404 29.43 -3.22 -25.62
CA VAL A 404 28.04 -3.01 -26.02
C VAL A 404 27.90 -3.50 -27.46
N THR A 405 26.88 -4.29 -27.76
CA THR A 405 26.65 -4.80 -29.13
C THR A 405 25.19 -4.77 -29.52
N LYS A 406 24.92 -4.68 -30.83
CA LYS A 406 23.58 -4.75 -31.43
C LYS A 406 23.12 -6.20 -31.43
N LEU A 407 21.89 -6.46 -30.98
CA LEU A 407 21.27 -7.79 -31.06
C LEU A 407 20.25 -7.89 -32.20
N GLY A 408 19.92 -6.78 -32.86
CA GLY A 408 18.76 -6.73 -33.73
C GLY A 408 17.47 -6.71 -32.89
N ASP A 409 16.34 -6.96 -33.51
CA ASP A 409 15.07 -7.18 -32.80
C ASP A 409 15.05 -8.65 -32.34
N ILE A 410 15.58 -8.90 -31.14
CA ILE A 410 15.80 -10.26 -30.66
C ILE A 410 14.50 -10.91 -30.22
N ASN A 411 13.46 -10.13 -29.93
CA ASN A 411 12.18 -10.62 -29.41
C ASN A 411 11.00 -10.46 -30.41
N HIS A 412 11.26 -9.85 -31.57
CA HIS A 412 10.30 -9.50 -32.63
C HIS A 412 9.19 -8.54 -32.18
N ASP A 413 9.48 -7.66 -31.23
CA ASP A 413 8.51 -6.66 -30.76
C ASP A 413 8.45 -5.40 -31.64
N GLY A 414 9.33 -5.30 -32.63
CA GLY A 414 9.43 -4.20 -33.59
C GLY A 414 10.48 -3.15 -33.23
N PHE A 415 11.19 -3.28 -32.11
CA PHE A 415 12.27 -2.38 -31.68
C PHE A 415 13.62 -3.09 -31.72
N GLN A 416 14.71 -2.35 -31.90
CA GLN A 416 16.03 -2.94 -31.86
C GLN A 416 16.55 -3.07 -30.42
N ASP A 417 17.25 -4.17 -30.16
CA ASP A 417 17.77 -4.54 -28.85
C ASP A 417 19.30 -4.55 -28.82
N PHE A 418 19.86 -4.47 -27.62
CA PHE A 418 21.31 -4.53 -27.43
C PHE A 418 21.68 -5.29 -26.16
N ALA A 419 22.94 -5.72 -26.12
CA ALA A 419 23.53 -6.33 -24.94
C ALA A 419 24.71 -5.53 -24.41
N VAL A 420 24.91 -5.62 -23.09
CA VAL A 420 26.01 -5.01 -22.35
C VAL A 420 26.78 -6.08 -21.61
N GLY A 421 28.10 -6.10 -21.75
CA GLY A 421 28.96 -7.01 -21.01
C GLY A 421 29.53 -6.41 -19.73
N ALA A 422 29.70 -7.27 -18.72
CA ALA A 422 30.38 -7.01 -17.45
C ALA A 422 31.35 -8.19 -17.15
N PRO A 423 32.51 -8.22 -17.84
CA PRO A 423 33.41 -9.38 -17.79
C PRO A 423 34.09 -9.62 -16.43
N TYR A 424 34.04 -8.64 -15.52
CA TYR A 424 34.69 -8.70 -14.20
C TYR A 424 33.69 -8.83 -13.05
N GLU A 425 32.43 -9.14 -13.36
CA GLU A 425 31.47 -9.58 -12.35
C GLU A 425 31.96 -10.88 -11.71
N ASP A 426 31.58 -11.10 -10.45
CA ASP A 426 31.92 -12.34 -9.75
C ASP A 426 31.35 -13.57 -10.50
N ASN A 427 31.83 -14.76 -10.17
CA ASN A 427 31.42 -16.02 -10.79
C ASN A 427 31.67 -16.09 -12.32
N GLY A 428 32.65 -15.35 -12.83
CA GLY A 428 33.18 -15.50 -14.19
C GLY A 428 32.76 -14.42 -15.19
N GLY A 429 31.84 -13.54 -14.83
CA GLY A 429 31.33 -12.44 -15.67
C GLY A 429 29.83 -12.56 -15.96
N ALA A 430 29.26 -11.47 -16.48
CA ALA A 430 27.83 -11.37 -16.78
C ALA A 430 27.53 -10.57 -18.06
N VAL A 431 26.38 -10.84 -18.65
CA VAL A 431 25.83 -10.13 -19.82
C VAL A 431 24.39 -9.72 -19.55
N TYR A 432 24.02 -8.50 -19.94
CA TYR A 432 22.70 -7.91 -19.71
C TYR A 432 22.06 -7.59 -21.05
N ILE A 433 20.82 -8.01 -21.26
CA ILE A 433 20.03 -7.75 -22.46
C ILE A 433 19.01 -6.65 -22.14
N TYR A 434 18.92 -5.68 -23.04
CA TYR A 434 17.96 -4.57 -22.97
C TYR A 434 17.18 -4.52 -24.27
N HIS A 435 15.85 -4.51 -24.16
CA HIS A 435 15.00 -4.28 -25.33
C HIS A 435 14.81 -2.82 -25.61
N GLY A 436 14.67 -2.50 -26.89
CA GLY A 436 14.14 -1.23 -27.33
C GLY A 436 12.72 -0.99 -26.81
N SER A 437 12.26 0.26 -26.92
CA SER A 437 10.90 0.61 -26.54
C SER A 437 10.45 1.83 -27.31
N LYS A 438 9.16 1.94 -27.61
CA LYS A 438 8.61 3.10 -28.32
C LYS A 438 8.96 4.47 -27.72
N SER A 439 9.18 4.55 -26.41
CA SER A 439 9.57 5.80 -25.75
C SER A 439 11.08 6.06 -25.75
N GLY A 440 11.89 5.07 -26.16
CA GLY A 440 13.34 5.04 -26.04
C GLY A 440 13.84 4.98 -24.58
N LYS A 441 12.93 4.98 -23.59
CA LYS A 441 13.28 4.81 -22.18
C LYS A 441 13.35 3.32 -21.88
N LEU A 442 14.52 2.89 -21.43
CA LEU A 442 14.79 1.50 -21.13
C LEU A 442 14.63 1.24 -19.63
N GLN A 443 14.05 0.09 -19.29
CA GLN A 443 13.83 -0.30 -17.90
C GLN A 443 14.99 -1.19 -17.39
N LYS A 444 14.68 -2.07 -16.43
CA LYS A 444 15.60 -3.14 -16.01
C LYS A 444 15.93 -4.04 -17.20
N PRO A 445 17.12 -4.67 -17.21
CA PRO A 445 17.45 -5.67 -18.22
C PRO A 445 16.39 -6.77 -18.24
N THR A 446 15.99 -7.18 -19.44
CA THR A 446 14.97 -8.23 -19.66
C THR A 446 15.52 -9.63 -19.43
N GLN A 447 16.85 -9.78 -19.56
CA GLN A 447 17.58 -11.00 -19.23
C GLN A 447 18.99 -10.64 -18.76
N ILE A 448 19.42 -11.33 -17.69
CA ILE A 448 20.79 -11.29 -17.19
C ILE A 448 21.33 -12.71 -17.32
N ILE A 449 22.50 -12.85 -17.94
CA ILE A 449 23.14 -14.12 -18.20
C ILE A 449 24.42 -14.16 -17.36
N CYS A 450 24.42 -14.95 -16.30
CA CYS A 450 25.62 -15.19 -15.50
C CYS A 450 26.44 -16.30 -16.15
N ALA A 451 27.77 -16.19 -16.14
CA ALA A 451 28.65 -17.24 -16.64
C ALA A 451 28.38 -18.62 -16.01
N ASN A 452 28.07 -18.64 -14.71
CA ASN A 452 27.77 -19.86 -13.94
C ASN A 452 26.35 -20.41 -14.18
N ASP A 453 25.46 -19.69 -14.86
CA ASP A 453 24.15 -20.23 -15.28
C ASP A 453 24.30 -21.20 -16.46
N LEU A 454 25.39 -21.08 -17.22
CA LEU A 454 25.72 -21.97 -18.32
C LEU A 454 26.37 -23.24 -17.78
N GLN A 455 25.79 -24.39 -18.09
CA GLN A 455 26.36 -25.71 -17.73
C GLN A 455 27.62 -25.99 -18.57
N SER A 456 28.74 -25.39 -18.16
CA SER A 456 30.03 -25.52 -18.83
C SER A 456 30.92 -26.56 -18.13
N PRO A 457 31.65 -27.42 -18.89
CA PRO A 457 32.60 -28.37 -18.31
C PRO A 457 33.84 -27.69 -17.71
N ARG A 458 34.11 -26.43 -18.05
CA ARG A 458 35.17 -25.61 -17.46
C ARG A 458 34.60 -24.25 -17.00
N PRO A 459 35.06 -23.68 -15.88
CA PRO A 459 34.68 -22.33 -15.48
C PRO A 459 34.97 -21.33 -16.61
N LEU A 460 34.00 -20.49 -16.92
CA LEU A 460 34.16 -19.39 -17.87
C LEU A 460 34.69 -18.17 -17.13
N GLU A 461 35.75 -17.54 -17.64
CA GLU A 461 36.33 -16.33 -17.05
C GLU A 461 36.41 -15.21 -18.08
N GLY A 462 36.06 -13.99 -17.65
CA GLY A 462 35.92 -12.85 -18.56
C GLY A 462 34.70 -12.96 -19.47
N PHE A 463 33.65 -13.65 -19.03
CA PHE A 463 32.42 -13.84 -19.79
C PHE A 463 31.73 -12.50 -20.03
N GLY A 464 31.51 -12.15 -21.29
CA GLY A 464 31.03 -10.82 -21.68
C GLY A 464 32.17 -9.85 -21.99
N PHE A 465 33.40 -10.32 -22.19
CA PHE A 465 34.52 -9.48 -22.63
C PHE A 465 34.33 -9.00 -24.07
N SER A 466 33.79 -9.89 -24.91
CA SER A 466 33.39 -9.58 -26.28
C SER A 466 31.99 -10.14 -26.53
N LEU A 467 31.21 -9.44 -27.35
CA LEU A 467 29.89 -9.86 -27.79
C LEU A 467 29.85 -9.76 -29.32
N GLY A 468 29.43 -10.83 -29.97
CA GLY A 468 29.45 -10.93 -31.44
C GLY A 468 28.06 -11.02 -32.07
N LEU A 469 28.07 -11.29 -33.38
CA LEU A 469 26.92 -11.59 -34.25
C LEU A 469 26.13 -10.40 -34.78
N ASN A 470 26.08 -9.25 -34.09
CA ASN A 470 25.43 -8.03 -34.61
C ASN A 470 24.02 -8.27 -35.19
N GLY A 471 23.20 -9.08 -34.51
CA GLY A 471 21.87 -9.46 -34.96
C GLY A 471 21.82 -10.59 -36.01
N ALA A 472 22.86 -11.44 -36.07
CA ALA A 472 22.88 -12.59 -36.97
C ALA A 472 22.07 -13.77 -36.43
N ASP A 473 21.18 -14.29 -37.26
CA ASP A 473 20.47 -15.56 -37.05
C ASP A 473 21.30 -16.70 -37.67
N LEU A 474 21.91 -17.52 -36.82
CA LEU A 474 22.81 -18.60 -37.22
C LEU A 474 22.09 -19.92 -37.46
N ASP A 475 20.96 -20.17 -36.79
CA ASP A 475 20.20 -21.42 -36.92
C ASP A 475 18.97 -21.33 -37.84
N GLU A 476 18.70 -20.15 -38.39
CA GLU A 476 17.63 -19.84 -39.35
C GLU A 476 16.21 -20.01 -38.79
N ASN A 477 16.05 -19.89 -37.47
CA ASN A 477 14.72 -19.92 -36.85
C ASN A 477 13.96 -18.59 -36.97
N GLY A 478 14.60 -17.53 -37.48
CA GLY A 478 14.06 -16.20 -37.66
C GLY A 478 14.36 -15.24 -36.51
N TYR A 479 15.00 -15.69 -35.44
CA TYR A 479 15.39 -14.87 -34.30
C TYR A 479 16.93 -14.68 -34.28
N PRO A 480 17.43 -13.46 -34.03
CA PRO A 480 18.86 -13.24 -33.89
C PRO A 480 19.49 -14.03 -32.73
N ASP A 481 20.68 -14.58 -32.98
CA ASP A 481 21.45 -15.30 -31.97
C ASP A 481 22.52 -14.41 -31.31
N MET A 482 23.17 -14.95 -30.29
CA MET A 482 24.24 -14.26 -29.57
C MET A 482 25.50 -15.12 -29.40
N ALA A 483 26.68 -14.51 -29.55
CA ALA A 483 27.95 -15.13 -29.18
C ALA A 483 28.64 -14.30 -28.09
N ILE A 484 29.09 -14.95 -27.01
CA ILE A 484 29.68 -14.33 -25.84
C ILE A 484 31.09 -14.88 -25.63
N GLY A 485 32.08 -14.00 -25.61
CA GLY A 485 33.47 -14.35 -25.34
C GLY A 485 33.77 -14.38 -23.85
N ALA A 486 34.41 -15.46 -23.41
CA ALA A 486 35.07 -15.61 -22.11
C ALA A 486 36.58 -15.70 -22.35
N ALA A 487 37.15 -14.56 -22.75
CA ALA A 487 38.50 -14.51 -23.30
C ALA A 487 39.60 -14.90 -22.29
N LEU A 488 39.36 -14.73 -20.98
CA LEU A 488 40.34 -15.09 -19.95
C LEU A 488 40.46 -16.62 -19.78
N SER A 489 39.37 -17.35 -20.03
CA SER A 489 39.34 -18.82 -20.06
C SER A 489 39.38 -19.40 -21.50
N SER A 490 39.71 -18.58 -22.51
CA SER A 490 39.84 -19.00 -23.92
C SER A 490 38.61 -19.78 -24.44
N SER A 491 37.41 -19.29 -24.12
CA SER A 491 36.14 -19.96 -24.42
C SER A 491 35.10 -18.99 -25.01
N VAL A 492 34.15 -19.53 -25.78
CA VAL A 492 33.03 -18.77 -26.37
C VAL A 492 31.74 -19.56 -26.19
N ALA A 493 30.69 -18.89 -25.72
CA ALA A 493 29.33 -19.44 -25.66
C ALA A 493 28.51 -18.86 -26.80
N VAL A 494 27.98 -19.72 -27.69
CA VAL A 494 26.96 -19.33 -28.66
C VAL A 494 25.59 -19.73 -28.10
N LEU A 495 24.74 -18.74 -27.89
CA LEU A 495 23.41 -18.86 -27.31
C LEU A 495 22.38 -18.51 -28.38
N ARG A 496 21.33 -19.31 -28.46
CA ARG A 496 20.30 -19.17 -29.50
C ARG A 496 19.03 -18.58 -28.93
N ALA A 497 18.34 -17.76 -29.72
CA ALA A 497 17.07 -17.20 -29.32
C ALA A 497 15.94 -18.22 -29.54
N ARG A 498 15.02 -18.30 -28.58
CA ARG A 498 13.80 -19.11 -28.67
C ARG A 498 12.68 -18.28 -29.29
N PRO A 499 11.79 -18.90 -30.09
CA PRO A 499 10.62 -18.20 -30.59
C PRO A 499 9.75 -17.62 -29.47
N VAL A 500 9.24 -16.41 -29.67
CA VAL A 500 8.42 -15.70 -28.67
C VAL A 500 6.94 -15.86 -29.02
N VAL A 501 6.14 -16.25 -28.03
CA VAL A 501 4.68 -16.31 -28.16
C VAL A 501 4.01 -15.27 -27.27
N LYS A 502 2.97 -14.65 -27.81
CA LYS A 502 2.11 -13.72 -27.09
C LYS A 502 0.88 -14.46 -26.58
N LEU A 503 0.72 -14.46 -25.27
CA LEU A 503 -0.47 -14.97 -24.60
C LEU A 503 -1.59 -13.93 -24.58
N ARG A 504 -2.82 -14.42 -24.67
CA ARG A 504 -4.05 -13.64 -24.46
C ARG A 504 -5.07 -14.44 -23.69
N ALA A 505 -5.78 -13.76 -22.80
CA ALA A 505 -6.92 -14.29 -22.09
C ALA A 505 -8.22 -13.73 -22.70
N TYR A 506 -9.25 -14.56 -22.74
CA TYR A 506 -10.60 -14.16 -23.12
C TYR A 506 -11.56 -14.67 -22.06
N LEU A 507 -12.61 -13.91 -21.79
CA LEU A 507 -13.66 -14.31 -20.89
C LEU A 507 -14.98 -14.31 -21.66
N THR A 508 -15.65 -15.47 -21.67
CA THR A 508 -16.95 -15.65 -22.32
C THR A 508 -17.93 -16.34 -21.39
N LEU A 509 -19.21 -16.28 -21.71
CA LEU A 509 -20.22 -17.16 -21.14
C LEU A 509 -20.06 -18.58 -21.68
N MET A 510 -20.82 -19.50 -21.08
CA MET A 510 -20.79 -20.93 -21.44
C MET A 510 -21.22 -21.19 -22.89
N ASP A 511 -21.97 -20.27 -23.50
CA ASP A 511 -22.41 -20.29 -24.90
C ASP A 511 -21.48 -19.50 -25.85
N GLY A 512 -20.36 -18.97 -25.34
CA GLY A 512 -19.40 -18.15 -26.09
C GLY A 512 -19.76 -16.67 -26.21
N SER A 513 -20.92 -16.23 -25.69
CA SER A 513 -21.28 -14.81 -25.69
C SER A 513 -20.45 -13.99 -24.69
N THR A 514 -20.32 -12.68 -24.92
CA THR A 514 -19.48 -11.76 -24.12
C THR A 514 -20.29 -10.71 -23.38
N THR A 515 -21.61 -10.91 -23.29
CA THR A 515 -22.57 -9.97 -22.71
C THR A 515 -23.35 -10.63 -21.58
N LEU A 516 -23.28 -10.08 -20.37
CA LEU A 516 -24.08 -10.53 -19.23
C LEU A 516 -25.55 -10.12 -19.39
N PRO A 517 -26.51 -10.88 -18.85
CA PRO A 517 -27.92 -10.52 -18.94
C PRO A 517 -28.23 -9.20 -18.21
N SER A 518 -29.27 -8.52 -18.69
CA SER A 518 -29.78 -7.24 -18.16
C SER A 518 -30.36 -7.33 -16.74
N SER A 519 -30.64 -8.54 -16.26
CA SER A 519 -31.10 -8.79 -14.89
C SER A 519 -30.28 -9.92 -14.28
N LEU A 520 -29.50 -9.61 -13.25
CA LEU A 520 -28.72 -10.61 -12.53
C LEU A 520 -29.59 -11.55 -11.69
N ASN A 521 -30.87 -11.21 -11.46
CA ASN A 521 -31.79 -12.09 -10.72
C ASN A 521 -32.20 -13.33 -11.50
N SER A 522 -32.05 -13.34 -12.84
CA SER A 522 -32.30 -14.52 -13.67
C SER A 522 -31.16 -15.54 -13.59
N LEU A 523 -30.04 -15.20 -12.96
CA LEU A 523 -28.91 -16.09 -12.77
C LEU A 523 -29.21 -17.18 -11.73
N VAL A 524 -28.38 -18.21 -11.73
CA VAL A 524 -28.52 -19.37 -10.84
C VAL A 524 -28.37 -18.91 -9.39
N ASP A 525 -29.29 -19.37 -8.53
CA ASP A 525 -29.16 -19.15 -7.09
C ASP A 525 -28.06 -20.04 -6.51
N CYS A 526 -27.09 -19.41 -5.85
CA CYS A 526 -25.95 -20.08 -5.23
C CYS A 526 -25.72 -19.62 -3.80
N THR A 527 -26.79 -19.18 -3.12
CA THR A 527 -26.73 -18.65 -1.75
C THR A 527 -26.01 -19.60 -0.79
N HIS A 528 -26.30 -20.90 -0.85
CA HIS A 528 -25.63 -21.92 -0.02
C HIS A 528 -24.13 -22.05 -0.29
N GLU A 529 -23.73 -21.92 -1.55
CA GLU A 529 -22.32 -21.96 -1.94
C GLU A 529 -21.59 -20.70 -1.45
N ALA A 530 -22.25 -19.55 -1.54
CA ALA A 530 -21.71 -18.27 -1.10
C ALA A 530 -21.54 -18.14 0.43
N GLN A 531 -22.35 -18.86 1.22
CA GLN A 531 -22.22 -18.92 2.68
C GLN A 531 -20.87 -19.46 3.17
N SER A 532 -20.16 -20.23 2.34
CA SER A 532 -18.82 -20.74 2.66
C SER A 532 -17.71 -19.69 2.52
N ILE A 533 -18.00 -18.52 1.93
CA ILE A 533 -17.03 -17.47 1.69
C ILE A 533 -16.84 -16.62 2.96
N THR A 534 -15.59 -16.30 3.27
CA THR A 534 -15.25 -15.37 4.35
C THR A 534 -15.92 -14.00 4.16
N GLY A 535 -16.61 -13.55 5.22
CA GLY A 535 -17.34 -12.28 5.23
C GLY A 535 -18.66 -12.28 4.44
N TYR A 536 -19.22 -13.43 4.08
CA TYR A 536 -20.56 -13.50 3.48
C TYR A 536 -21.65 -13.06 4.47
N LYS A 537 -22.50 -12.11 4.05
CA LYS A 537 -23.58 -11.55 4.89
C LYS A 537 -24.88 -11.28 4.13
N ALA A 538 -24.94 -11.63 2.84
CA ALA A 538 -26.09 -11.29 2.00
C ALA A 538 -27.21 -12.34 2.15
N PRO A 539 -28.49 -11.94 2.03
CA PRO A 539 -29.63 -12.85 2.13
C PRO A 539 -29.75 -13.80 0.94
N SER A 540 -29.28 -13.39 -0.24
CA SER A 540 -29.26 -14.21 -1.47
C SER A 540 -28.04 -13.85 -2.31
N ALA A 541 -27.43 -14.86 -2.94
CA ALA A 541 -26.35 -14.68 -3.90
C ALA A 541 -26.68 -15.35 -5.23
N LYS A 542 -26.26 -14.72 -6.32
CA LYS A 542 -26.41 -15.24 -7.68
C LYS A 542 -25.06 -15.57 -8.28
N CYS A 543 -25.02 -16.64 -9.07
CA CYS A 543 -23.80 -17.13 -9.67
C CYS A 543 -23.90 -17.24 -11.17
N ILE A 544 -22.75 -17.10 -11.82
CA ILE A 544 -22.59 -17.40 -13.23
C ILE A 544 -21.30 -18.15 -13.46
N ASP A 545 -21.38 -19.16 -14.32
CA ASP A 545 -20.22 -19.88 -14.83
C ASP A 545 -19.77 -19.21 -16.13
N MET A 546 -18.48 -18.93 -16.22
CA MET A 546 -17.84 -18.30 -17.37
C MET A 546 -16.65 -19.16 -17.82
N LYS A 547 -16.27 -19.04 -19.08
CA LYS A 547 -15.08 -19.68 -19.64
C LYS A 547 -13.96 -18.67 -19.74
N LEU A 548 -12.88 -18.94 -19.01
CA LEU A 548 -11.59 -18.26 -19.18
C LEU A 548 -10.77 -19.05 -20.19
N ILE A 549 -10.61 -18.47 -21.36
CA ILE A 549 -9.94 -19.06 -22.49
C ILE A 549 -8.55 -18.45 -22.60
N LEU A 550 -7.53 -19.30 -22.61
CA LEU A 550 -6.16 -18.87 -22.84
C LEU A 550 -5.74 -19.28 -24.24
N THR A 551 -5.12 -18.34 -24.95
CA THR A 551 -4.59 -18.61 -26.28
C THR A 551 -3.18 -18.06 -26.39
N TYR A 552 -2.40 -18.64 -27.30
CA TYR A 552 -1.12 -18.07 -27.70
C TYR A 552 -1.06 -17.86 -29.21
N THR A 553 -0.24 -16.88 -29.60
CA THR A 553 0.06 -16.51 -30.98
C THR A 553 1.56 -16.38 -31.12
N SER A 554 2.11 -16.73 -32.29
CA SER A 554 3.51 -16.41 -32.58
C SER A 554 3.67 -14.90 -32.78
N VAL A 555 4.74 -14.32 -32.22
CA VAL A 555 5.03 -12.89 -32.39
C VAL A 555 5.54 -12.59 -33.81
N ASP A 556 6.34 -13.50 -34.38
CA ASP A 556 6.89 -13.41 -35.74
C ASP A 556 5.85 -13.57 -36.87
N GLY A 557 4.57 -13.75 -36.54
CA GLY A 557 3.49 -13.90 -37.51
C GLY A 557 3.36 -15.29 -38.13
N LYS A 558 4.22 -16.25 -37.79
CA LYS A 558 4.07 -17.65 -38.23
C LYS A 558 2.83 -18.29 -37.59
N SER A 559 2.22 -19.23 -38.30
CA SER A 559 1.12 -20.03 -37.75
C SER A 559 1.61 -20.84 -36.56
N CYS A 560 0.87 -20.79 -35.45
CA CYS A 560 1.19 -21.60 -34.28
C CYS A 560 0.74 -23.05 -34.48
N SER A 561 1.26 -23.98 -33.66
CA SER A 561 0.92 -25.40 -33.78
C SER A 561 -0.47 -25.70 -33.18
N PRO A 562 -1.48 -26.11 -33.96
CA PRO A 562 -2.87 -26.22 -33.50
C PRO A 562 -3.08 -27.32 -32.45
N HIS A 563 -2.20 -28.31 -32.37
CA HIS A 563 -2.29 -29.41 -31.41
C HIS A 563 -1.44 -29.20 -30.15
N LYS A 564 -0.62 -28.15 -30.11
CA LYS A 564 0.29 -27.89 -28.98
C LYS A 564 -0.35 -26.91 -28.02
N THR A 565 -0.38 -27.28 -26.74
CA THR A 565 -0.89 -26.44 -25.66
C THR A 565 0.17 -26.24 -24.59
N TYR A 566 0.18 -25.07 -23.96
CA TYR A 566 1.15 -24.74 -22.91
C TYR A 566 0.45 -24.50 -21.58
N PRO A 567 0.94 -25.10 -20.47
CA PRO A 567 0.35 -24.85 -19.17
C PRO A 567 0.68 -23.43 -18.70
N VAL A 568 -0.31 -22.79 -18.09
CA VAL A 568 -0.27 -21.41 -17.63
C VAL A 568 -0.90 -21.33 -16.24
N SER A 569 -0.15 -20.78 -15.29
CA SER A 569 -0.68 -20.40 -13.98
C SER A 569 -1.25 -18.99 -14.09
N ILE A 570 -2.46 -18.77 -13.58
CA ILE A 570 -3.22 -17.53 -13.76
C ILE A 570 -3.56 -16.98 -12.39
N LEU A 571 -3.39 -15.67 -12.22
CA LEU A 571 -3.86 -14.91 -11.08
C LEU A 571 -4.95 -13.94 -11.52
N LEU A 572 -6.14 -14.13 -10.99
CA LEU A 572 -7.30 -13.30 -11.25
C LEU A 572 -7.58 -12.36 -10.08
N LYS A 573 -7.96 -11.13 -10.41
CA LYS A 573 -8.46 -10.16 -9.44
C LYS A 573 -9.64 -9.38 -10.01
N TYR A 574 -10.72 -9.29 -9.24
CA TYR A 574 -11.83 -8.41 -9.57
C TYR A 574 -11.44 -6.94 -9.35
N ASN A 575 -11.75 -6.09 -10.33
CA ASN A 575 -11.58 -4.64 -10.30
C ASN A 575 -10.20 -4.17 -9.76
N PRO A 576 -9.09 -4.59 -10.39
CA PRO A 576 -7.74 -4.21 -9.97
C PRO A 576 -7.48 -2.71 -10.14
N THR A 577 -6.49 -2.18 -9.40
CA THR A 577 -6.00 -0.81 -9.55
C THR A 577 -5.17 -0.64 -10.84
N ASN A 578 -4.95 0.60 -11.27
CA ASN A 578 -4.11 0.87 -12.44
C ASN A 578 -2.66 0.44 -12.18
N GLU A 579 -2.15 0.65 -10.97
CA GLU A 579 -0.81 0.24 -10.56
C GLU A 579 -0.64 -1.29 -10.61
N TRP A 580 -1.68 -2.04 -10.25
CA TRP A 580 -1.70 -3.51 -10.38
C TRP A 580 -1.61 -3.94 -11.85
N ILE A 581 -2.28 -3.22 -12.75
CA ILE A 581 -2.31 -3.52 -14.20
C ILE A 581 -0.97 -3.18 -14.84
N THR A 582 -0.42 -2.00 -14.59
CA THR A 582 0.73 -1.48 -15.34
C THR A 582 2.07 -1.92 -14.76
N GLU A 583 2.13 -2.34 -13.49
CA GLU A 583 3.36 -2.63 -12.74
C GLU A 583 4.43 -1.52 -12.82
N GLY A 584 4.08 -0.32 -13.28
CA GLY A 584 5.03 0.73 -13.63
C GLY A 584 5.33 1.64 -12.46
N TRP A 585 6.61 1.83 -12.14
CA TRP A 585 7.08 3.03 -11.45
C TRP A 585 7.29 4.13 -12.49
N ASP A 586 6.23 4.85 -12.81
CA ASP A 586 6.23 6.32 -12.90
C ASP A 586 4.81 6.76 -13.23
N GLN A 587 4.13 7.36 -12.26
CA GLN A 587 3.02 8.26 -12.56
C GLN A 587 3.65 9.55 -13.10
N THR A 588 4.01 9.57 -14.38
CA THR A 588 3.80 10.82 -15.11
C THR A 588 2.29 10.98 -15.19
N SER A 589 1.82 12.01 -14.51
CA SER A 589 0.42 12.33 -14.35
C SER A 589 -0.24 12.59 -15.71
N GLU A 590 -0.73 11.55 -16.37
CA GLU A 590 -1.94 11.67 -17.17
C GLU A 590 -3.13 11.63 -16.22
N ASN A 591 -3.24 12.69 -15.40
CA ASN A 591 -4.52 13.16 -14.92
C ASN A 591 -5.27 13.73 -16.13
N HIS A 592 -5.73 12.85 -17.00
CA HIS A 592 -6.87 13.09 -17.85
C HIS A 592 -7.99 12.17 -17.36
N SER A 593 -8.52 12.51 -16.17
CA SER A 593 -9.96 12.37 -16.00
C SER A 593 -10.58 13.21 -17.12
N PRO A 594 -11.29 12.63 -18.09
CA PRO A 594 -12.14 13.45 -18.94
C PRO A 594 -13.08 14.14 -17.96
N ASN A 595 -12.98 15.47 -17.84
CA ASN A 595 -14.09 16.24 -17.31
C ASN A 595 -15.23 15.97 -18.28
N TYR A 596 -16.08 14.99 -17.94
CA TYR A 596 -17.35 14.79 -18.61
C TYR A 596 -18.19 16.02 -18.29
N GLU A 597 -18.14 17.01 -19.19
CA GLU A 597 -19.16 18.05 -19.25
C GLU A 597 -20.52 17.36 -19.39
N SER A 598 -21.34 17.47 -18.36
CA SER A 598 -22.63 16.81 -18.29
C SER A 598 -23.61 17.40 -19.30
N LYS A 599 -24.03 16.62 -20.30
CA LYS A 599 -25.07 16.95 -21.29
C LYS A 599 -26.51 16.65 -20.83
N CYS A 600 -26.78 16.53 -19.52
CA CYS A 600 -28.16 16.41 -19.02
C CYS A 600 -28.77 17.83 -18.87
N THR A 601 -29.77 18.19 -19.69
CA THR A 601 -30.47 19.49 -19.65
C THR A 601 -31.30 19.68 -18.37
N TYR A 602 -31.37 20.93 -17.87
CA TYR A 602 -31.63 21.24 -16.46
C TYR A 602 -32.98 21.94 -16.18
N ASN A 603 -33.60 21.62 -15.03
CA ASN A 603 -34.65 22.38 -14.33
C ASN A 603 -34.11 22.90 -12.98
N GLN A 604 -34.46 24.13 -12.59
CA GLN A 604 -33.83 24.90 -11.49
C GLN A 604 -33.90 24.34 -10.05
N TYR A 605 -34.51 23.16 -9.82
CA TYR A 605 -34.80 22.65 -8.47
C TYR A 605 -34.19 21.28 -8.12
N SER A 606 -33.44 20.63 -9.04
CA SER A 606 -32.87 19.28 -8.80
C SER A 606 -31.36 19.30 -8.53
N THR A 607 -30.91 18.52 -7.55
CA THR A 607 -29.48 18.26 -7.29
C THR A 607 -28.93 17.18 -8.22
N ILE A 608 -27.78 17.45 -8.86
CA ILE A 608 -27.04 16.49 -9.70
C ILE A 608 -25.99 15.80 -8.84
N ILE A 609 -25.98 14.46 -8.87
CA ILE A 609 -25.00 13.64 -8.13
C ILE A 609 -24.18 12.85 -9.14
N SER A 610 -22.85 13.03 -9.08
CA SER A 610 -21.86 12.38 -9.95
C SER A 610 -21.04 11.28 -9.27
N LYS A 611 -21.32 10.99 -7.99
CA LYS A 611 -20.59 9.99 -7.19
C LYS A 611 -21.35 8.66 -7.09
N ASN A 612 -20.63 7.56 -7.28
CA ASN A 612 -21.12 6.20 -7.05
C ASN A 612 -21.02 5.84 -5.56
N ILE A 613 -22.06 6.19 -4.79
CA ILE A 613 -22.12 6.03 -3.32
C ILE A 613 -22.01 4.53 -2.92
N MET A 614 -22.47 3.63 -3.80
CA MET A 614 -22.36 2.17 -3.63
C MET A 614 -20.90 1.67 -3.59
N LYS A 615 -20.01 2.23 -4.41
CA LYS A 615 -18.57 1.87 -4.40
C LYS A 615 -17.90 2.30 -3.07
N GLU A 616 -18.27 3.46 -2.53
CA GLU A 616 -17.77 3.93 -1.22
C GLU A 616 -18.28 3.07 -0.06
N PHE A 617 -19.54 2.60 -0.13
CA PHE A 617 -20.10 1.69 0.86
C PHE A 617 -19.26 0.41 0.98
N TYR A 618 -19.12 -0.38 -0.10
CA TYR A 618 -18.32 -1.61 -0.06
C TYR A 618 -16.86 -1.40 0.31
N LYS A 619 -16.27 -0.26 -0.09
CA LYS A 619 -14.91 0.13 0.29
C LYS A 619 -14.77 0.32 1.81
N ASN A 620 -15.71 1.04 2.44
CA ASN A 620 -15.71 1.26 3.89
C ASN A 620 -15.81 -0.04 4.70
N TYR A 621 -16.39 -1.08 4.11
CA TYR A 621 -16.58 -2.38 4.76
C TYR A 621 -15.62 -3.47 4.29
N THR A 622 -14.64 -3.15 3.45
CA THR A 622 -13.63 -4.09 2.90
C THR A 622 -14.21 -5.36 2.25
N LEU A 623 -15.45 -5.30 1.75
CA LEU A 623 -16.15 -6.42 1.13
C LEU A 623 -16.18 -6.23 -0.39
N SER A 624 -15.77 -7.25 -1.15
CA SER A 624 -15.95 -7.23 -2.60
C SER A 624 -17.38 -7.62 -2.98
N PRO A 625 -18.08 -6.85 -3.84
CA PRO A 625 -19.42 -7.19 -4.31
C PRO A 625 -19.43 -8.42 -5.24
N ILE A 626 -18.31 -8.68 -5.91
CA ILE A 626 -18.11 -9.79 -6.84
C ILE A 626 -16.89 -10.58 -6.38
N VAL A 627 -17.03 -11.89 -6.23
CA VAL A 627 -15.97 -12.77 -5.70
C VAL A 627 -15.92 -14.04 -6.53
N PHE A 628 -14.73 -14.59 -6.70
CA PHE A 628 -14.56 -15.88 -7.34
C PHE A 628 -14.67 -17.03 -6.34
N ILE A 629 -15.20 -18.17 -6.78
CA ILE A 629 -15.18 -19.37 -5.95
C ILE A 629 -13.74 -19.86 -5.75
N ARG A 630 -13.35 -20.11 -4.49
CA ARG A 630 -11.99 -20.46 -4.04
C ARG A 630 -10.98 -19.30 -4.07
N GLU A 631 -11.45 -18.07 -4.18
CA GLU A 631 -10.61 -16.90 -3.97
C GLU A 631 -9.96 -16.95 -2.58
N LYS A 632 -8.65 -16.77 -2.52
CA LYS A 632 -7.87 -16.70 -1.28
C LYS A 632 -7.78 -15.26 -0.82
N SER A 633 -7.73 -15.03 0.49
CA SER A 633 -7.55 -13.68 1.02
C SER A 633 -6.19 -13.10 0.59
N LEU A 634 -6.09 -11.77 0.63
CA LEU A 634 -4.85 -11.05 0.33
C LEU A 634 -3.68 -11.52 1.22
N SER A 635 -3.93 -11.74 2.51
CA SER A 635 -2.91 -12.21 3.47
C SER A 635 -2.44 -13.64 3.21
N ASP A 636 -3.34 -14.53 2.76
CA ASP A 636 -3.00 -15.93 2.51
C ASP A 636 -2.21 -16.13 1.19
N SER A 637 -2.16 -15.09 0.35
CA SER A 637 -1.64 -15.19 -1.02
C SER A 637 -0.30 -14.46 -1.21
N GLU A 638 0.23 -13.80 -0.18
CA GLU A 638 1.36 -12.86 -0.32
C GLU A 638 2.61 -13.49 -0.96
N MET A 639 2.96 -14.72 -0.57
CA MET A 639 4.16 -15.40 -1.09
C MET A 639 3.99 -15.87 -2.54
N ILE A 640 2.77 -16.25 -2.94
CA ILE A 640 2.47 -16.80 -4.27
C ILE A 640 2.23 -15.67 -5.28
N VAL A 641 1.65 -14.55 -4.83
CA VAL A 641 1.27 -13.42 -5.69
C VAL A 641 2.52 -12.68 -6.18
N LYS A 642 3.56 -12.55 -5.36
CA LYS A 642 4.84 -11.89 -5.72
C LYS A 642 5.41 -12.39 -7.05
N ASP A 643 5.30 -13.70 -7.31
CA ASP A 643 5.85 -14.31 -8.53
C ASP A 643 5.22 -13.78 -9.82
N TYR A 644 4.00 -13.24 -9.76
CA TYR A 644 3.28 -12.67 -10.91
C TYR A 644 3.71 -11.23 -11.24
N PHE A 645 4.46 -10.55 -10.37
CA PHE A 645 4.87 -9.16 -10.51
C PHE A 645 6.36 -9.05 -10.78
N LYS A 646 6.75 -9.09 -12.06
CA LYS A 646 8.16 -9.13 -12.47
C LYS A 646 8.79 -7.74 -12.65
N ARG A 647 8.01 -6.71 -12.98
CA ARG A 647 8.57 -5.35 -13.20
C ARG A 647 8.75 -4.60 -11.87
N ASN A 648 7.69 -4.61 -11.06
CA ASN A 648 7.65 -3.95 -9.77
C ASN A 648 6.97 -4.86 -8.73
N GLU A 649 7.79 -5.52 -7.91
CA GLU A 649 7.28 -6.33 -6.82
C GLU A 649 6.38 -5.49 -5.90
N SER A 650 6.71 -4.25 -5.55
CA SER A 650 5.84 -3.46 -4.65
C SER A 650 4.41 -3.23 -5.17
N ALA A 651 4.16 -3.39 -6.48
CA ALA A 651 2.81 -3.25 -7.04
C ALA A 651 1.82 -4.31 -6.54
N TYR A 652 2.27 -5.50 -6.08
CA TYR A 652 1.31 -6.48 -5.51
C TYR A 652 0.60 -5.93 -4.26
N LEU A 653 1.22 -4.99 -3.55
CA LEU A 653 0.64 -4.34 -2.37
C LEU A 653 -0.55 -3.44 -2.74
N THR A 654 -0.61 -2.92 -3.96
CA THR A 654 -1.76 -2.10 -4.42
C THR A 654 -3.04 -2.95 -4.54
N GLY A 655 -2.88 -4.28 -4.57
CA GLY A 655 -4.00 -5.20 -4.44
C GLY A 655 -4.76 -5.09 -3.11
N TYR A 656 -4.14 -4.55 -2.05
CA TYR A 656 -4.82 -4.26 -0.77
C TYR A 656 -5.78 -3.06 -0.87
N ASP A 657 -5.56 -2.16 -1.83
CA ASP A 657 -6.41 -0.97 -2.01
C ASP A 657 -7.72 -1.28 -2.74
N SER A 658 -7.82 -2.47 -3.34
CA SER A 658 -9.02 -2.94 -4.05
C SER A 658 -9.63 -4.14 -3.31
N PRO A 659 -10.95 -4.11 -3.03
CA PRO A 659 -11.61 -5.13 -2.22
C PRO A 659 -11.57 -6.50 -2.88
N GLY A 660 -11.61 -7.56 -2.06
CA GLY A 660 -11.47 -8.94 -2.51
C GLY A 660 -10.03 -9.45 -2.46
N GLY A 661 -9.88 -10.75 -2.61
CA GLY A 661 -8.64 -11.48 -2.69
C GLY A 661 -8.24 -11.85 -4.11
N TYR A 662 -7.50 -12.95 -4.22
CA TYR A 662 -6.94 -13.46 -5.47
C TYR A 662 -7.44 -14.87 -5.75
N LEU A 663 -7.82 -15.14 -6.99
CA LEU A 663 -8.07 -16.50 -7.45
C LEU A 663 -6.89 -16.96 -8.32
N GLN A 664 -6.24 -18.02 -7.87
CA GLN A 664 -5.24 -18.71 -8.67
C GLN A 664 -5.89 -19.88 -9.42
N LEU A 665 -5.64 -19.97 -10.72
CA LEU A 665 -6.08 -21.08 -11.57
C LEU A 665 -4.89 -21.64 -12.35
N GLU A 666 -5.00 -22.90 -12.76
CA GLU A 666 -4.14 -23.46 -13.81
C GLU A 666 -5.01 -23.65 -15.06
N GLY A 667 -4.43 -23.37 -16.21
CA GLY A 667 -5.07 -23.54 -17.51
C GLY A 667 -4.05 -23.91 -18.58
N ASN A 668 -4.55 -24.23 -19.77
CA ASN A 668 -3.70 -24.49 -20.93
C ASN A 668 -4.00 -23.46 -22.01
N ALA A 669 -2.97 -22.78 -22.50
CA ALA A 669 -3.06 -21.91 -23.66
C ALA A 669 -2.98 -22.74 -24.93
N PHE A 670 -3.96 -22.61 -25.82
CA PHE A 670 -3.95 -23.27 -27.14
C PHE A 670 -3.64 -22.28 -28.26
N CYS A 671 -3.19 -22.81 -29.40
CA CYS A 671 -2.85 -21.99 -30.55
C CYS A 671 -4.09 -21.29 -31.13
N ARG A 672 -3.99 -19.97 -31.33
CA ARG A 672 -4.98 -19.20 -32.08
C ARG A 672 -4.28 -18.25 -33.03
N ASP A 673 -4.32 -18.52 -34.33
CA ASP A 673 -3.62 -17.69 -35.32
C ASP A 673 -4.06 -16.21 -35.30
N LEU A 674 -3.12 -15.32 -35.64
CA LEU A 674 -3.33 -13.87 -35.73
C LEU A 674 -4.49 -13.47 -36.63
N HIS A 675 -4.72 -14.19 -37.73
CA HIS A 675 -5.85 -13.95 -38.63
C HIS A 675 -7.20 -14.12 -37.92
N LYS A 676 -7.36 -15.20 -37.15
CA LYS A 676 -8.57 -15.47 -36.38
C LYS A 676 -8.84 -14.38 -35.35
N ILE A 677 -7.78 -13.80 -34.80
CA ILE A 677 -7.86 -12.70 -33.84
C ILE A 677 -8.23 -11.39 -34.54
N LYS A 678 -7.58 -11.06 -35.66
CA LYS A 678 -7.85 -9.83 -36.43
C LYS A 678 -9.28 -9.78 -36.97
N GLU A 679 -9.83 -10.92 -37.35
CA GLU A 679 -11.20 -11.04 -37.85
C GLU A 679 -12.25 -11.25 -36.75
N ASN A 680 -11.86 -11.25 -35.46
CA ASN A 680 -12.76 -11.53 -34.33
C ASN A 680 -13.59 -12.80 -34.51
N ILE A 681 -12.98 -13.86 -35.06
CA ILE A 681 -13.66 -15.16 -35.23
C ILE A 681 -14.03 -15.68 -33.83
N PRO A 682 -15.28 -16.14 -33.59
CA PRO A 682 -15.69 -16.68 -32.30
C PRO A 682 -14.99 -18.02 -31.97
N PHE A 683 -15.06 -18.43 -30.70
CA PHE A 683 -14.53 -19.72 -30.26
C PHE A 683 -15.46 -20.86 -30.68
N ASN A 684 -14.90 -21.98 -31.13
CA ASN A 684 -15.69 -23.18 -31.43
C ASN A 684 -15.99 -23.97 -30.14
N GLN A 685 -16.84 -25.00 -30.24
CA GLN A 685 -17.28 -25.76 -29.07
C GLN A 685 -16.14 -26.52 -28.38
N ASP A 686 -15.16 -27.04 -29.13
CA ASP A 686 -14.02 -27.77 -28.56
C ASP A 686 -13.08 -26.83 -27.79
N GLU A 687 -12.85 -25.62 -28.33
CA GLU A 687 -12.11 -24.54 -27.66
C GLU A 687 -12.80 -24.14 -26.35
N LEU A 688 -14.13 -23.95 -26.37
CA LEU A 688 -14.91 -23.64 -25.17
C LEU A 688 -14.90 -24.77 -24.14
N ASN A 689 -14.95 -26.03 -24.58
CA ASN A 689 -14.91 -27.19 -23.70
C ASN A 689 -13.55 -27.33 -23.00
N SER A 690 -12.46 -26.98 -23.68
CA SER A 690 -11.08 -27.02 -23.14
C SER A 690 -10.76 -25.90 -22.15
N ALA A 691 -11.56 -24.82 -22.13
CA ALA A 691 -11.32 -23.63 -21.32
C ALA A 691 -11.65 -23.83 -19.84
N SER A 692 -10.88 -23.15 -18.97
CA SER A 692 -11.06 -23.18 -17.52
C SER A 692 -12.38 -22.52 -17.15
N THR A 693 -13.21 -23.22 -16.36
CA THR A 693 -14.48 -22.66 -15.87
C THR A 693 -14.21 -21.78 -14.65
N LEU A 694 -14.59 -20.51 -14.76
CA LEU A 694 -14.58 -19.53 -13.69
C LEU A 694 -16.00 -19.39 -13.14
N ARG A 695 -16.19 -19.64 -11.84
CA ARG A 695 -17.47 -19.43 -11.18
C ARG A 695 -17.44 -18.11 -10.41
N ILE A 696 -18.25 -17.16 -10.86
CA ILE A 696 -18.33 -15.81 -10.31
C ILE A 696 -19.59 -15.71 -9.45
N ILE A 697 -19.42 -15.20 -8.23
CA ILE A 697 -20.50 -14.95 -7.28
C ILE A 697 -20.77 -13.46 -7.19
N PHE A 698 -22.01 -13.07 -7.48
CA PHE A 698 -22.56 -11.77 -7.16
C PHE A 698 -23.15 -11.86 -5.76
N ARG A 699 -22.47 -11.26 -4.77
CA ARG A 699 -22.85 -11.37 -3.35
C ARG A 699 -24.24 -10.77 -3.09
N ASP A 700 -24.55 -9.67 -3.75
CA ASP A 700 -25.85 -9.02 -3.69
C ASP A 700 -26.13 -8.34 -5.04
N THR A 701 -27.06 -8.92 -5.81
CA THR A 701 -27.37 -8.44 -7.18
C THR A 701 -27.97 -7.05 -7.19
N TYR A 702 -28.63 -6.63 -6.11
CA TYR A 702 -29.24 -5.30 -5.97
C TYR A 702 -28.19 -4.20 -5.77
N LEU A 703 -26.94 -4.58 -5.53
CA LEU A 703 -25.84 -3.68 -5.19
C LEU A 703 -24.72 -3.68 -6.26
N ILE A 704 -24.94 -4.33 -7.42
CA ILE A 704 -24.02 -4.35 -8.56
C ILE A 704 -24.35 -3.24 -9.55
N ASP A 705 -23.35 -2.42 -9.88
CA ASP A 705 -23.46 -1.42 -10.94
C ASP A 705 -23.40 -2.07 -12.33
N GLN A 706 -24.55 -2.25 -12.96
CA GLN A 706 -24.64 -2.78 -14.34
C GLN A 706 -24.40 -1.70 -15.42
N THR A 707 -24.09 -0.45 -15.04
CA THR A 707 -23.68 0.61 -15.99
C THR A 707 -22.16 0.61 -16.23
N ASP A 708 -21.38 -0.05 -15.36
CA ASP A 708 -19.95 -0.28 -15.53
C ASP A 708 -19.69 -1.66 -16.14
N ARG A 709 -18.54 -1.82 -16.80
CA ARG A 709 -18.11 -3.15 -17.26
C ARG A 709 -17.57 -3.95 -16.09
N LEU A 710 -17.84 -5.25 -16.07
CA LEU A 710 -17.16 -6.18 -15.18
C LEU A 710 -15.68 -6.22 -15.56
N LYS A 711 -14.81 -5.69 -14.70
CA LYS A 711 -13.35 -5.65 -14.88
C LYS A 711 -12.68 -6.77 -14.10
N ILE A 712 -11.97 -7.65 -14.82
CA ILE A 712 -11.20 -8.73 -14.23
C ILE A 712 -9.76 -8.57 -14.70
N GLY A 713 -8.87 -8.24 -13.76
CA GLY A 713 -7.43 -8.29 -13.98
C GLY A 713 -6.97 -9.73 -14.05
N VAL A 714 -6.16 -10.02 -15.07
CA VAL A 714 -5.55 -11.31 -15.29
C VAL A 714 -4.05 -11.11 -15.34
N LYS A 715 -3.33 -11.81 -14.49
CA LYS A 715 -1.89 -12.02 -14.62
C LYS A 715 -1.62 -13.49 -14.87
N TRP A 716 -0.54 -13.80 -15.57
CA TRP A 716 -0.17 -15.19 -15.82
C TRP A 716 1.32 -15.44 -15.70
N ILE A 717 1.66 -16.71 -15.51
CA ILE A 717 3.00 -17.26 -15.61
C ILE A 717 2.90 -18.47 -16.54
N ALA A 718 3.53 -18.35 -17.71
CA ALA A 718 3.59 -19.46 -18.64
C ALA A 718 4.62 -20.49 -18.18
N LYS A 719 4.19 -21.73 -17.98
CA LYS A 719 5.08 -22.85 -17.66
C LYS A 719 5.46 -23.55 -18.96
N MET A 720 6.23 -22.86 -19.80
CA MET A 720 6.73 -23.48 -21.03
C MET A 720 7.64 -24.65 -20.63
N THR A 721 7.25 -25.87 -21.00
CA THR A 721 7.92 -27.11 -20.55
C THR A 721 9.39 -27.11 -20.93
N GLU A 722 10.26 -27.20 -19.93
CA GLU A 722 11.70 -27.47 -20.06
C GLU A 722 12.04 -28.77 -19.30
N PRO A 723 13.03 -29.56 -19.74
CA PRO A 723 13.91 -29.35 -20.88
C PRO A 723 13.34 -29.90 -22.20
N TYR A 724 13.85 -29.40 -23.32
CA TYR A 724 13.66 -30.03 -24.63
C TYR A 724 14.82 -30.99 -24.94
N PRO A 725 14.58 -32.14 -25.61
CA PRO A 725 15.54 -33.26 -25.63
C PRO A 725 16.84 -33.00 -26.40
N LEU A 726 16.79 -32.19 -27.46
CA LEU A 726 17.89 -31.98 -28.40
C LEU A 726 17.98 -30.51 -28.84
N ALA A 727 19.20 -30.01 -29.06
CA ALA A 727 19.47 -28.62 -29.44
C ALA A 727 18.76 -28.18 -30.74
N ASP A 728 18.49 -29.09 -31.67
CA ASP A 728 17.80 -28.84 -32.94
C ASP A 728 16.27 -28.68 -32.79
N GLN A 729 15.69 -28.98 -31.63
CA GLN A 729 14.25 -28.84 -31.37
C GLN A 729 13.87 -27.52 -30.72
N ILE A 730 14.78 -26.54 -30.64
CA ILE A 730 14.56 -25.26 -29.94
C ILE A 730 13.28 -24.53 -30.39
N ASP A 731 12.95 -24.61 -31.68
CA ASP A 731 11.80 -23.95 -32.29
C ASP A 731 10.45 -24.50 -31.83
N GLU A 732 10.43 -25.74 -31.34
CA GLU A 732 9.21 -26.34 -30.81
C GLU A 732 8.88 -25.84 -29.40
N TYR A 733 9.82 -25.17 -28.72
CA TYR A 733 9.71 -24.77 -27.32
C TYR A 733 9.80 -23.24 -27.19
N PRO A 734 8.74 -22.51 -27.57
CA PRO A 734 8.72 -21.06 -27.45
C PRO A 734 8.71 -20.60 -26.00
N VAL A 735 8.96 -19.31 -25.82
CA VAL A 735 8.89 -18.59 -24.56
C VAL A 735 7.78 -17.54 -24.62
N ALA A 736 7.15 -17.25 -23.49
CA ALA A 736 6.27 -16.09 -23.37
C ALA A 736 7.02 -14.98 -22.65
N ASP A 737 6.86 -13.74 -23.12
CA ASP A 737 7.43 -12.58 -22.43
C ASP A 737 6.88 -12.50 -20.99
N PRO A 738 7.72 -12.68 -19.96
CA PRO A 738 7.32 -12.62 -18.56
C PRO A 738 6.90 -11.20 -18.13
N HIS A 739 7.27 -10.17 -18.89
CA HIS A 739 6.91 -8.78 -18.63
C HIS A 739 5.63 -8.36 -19.33
N ALA A 740 5.16 -9.08 -20.36
CA ALA A 740 3.87 -8.86 -21.02
C ALA A 740 2.83 -9.89 -20.53
N ASN A 741 2.74 -10.04 -19.21
CA ASN A 741 1.97 -11.10 -18.58
C ASN A 741 0.63 -10.66 -17.96
N THR A 742 0.13 -9.48 -18.33
CA THR A 742 -1.04 -8.85 -17.72
C THR A 742 -2.07 -8.44 -18.76
N GLU A 743 -3.35 -8.67 -18.48
CA GLU A 743 -4.48 -8.23 -19.29
C GLU A 743 -5.66 -7.78 -18.41
N LEU A 744 -6.43 -6.81 -18.89
CA LEU A 744 -7.68 -6.39 -18.26
C LEU A 744 -8.85 -6.88 -19.08
N LEU A 745 -9.52 -7.94 -18.60
CA LEU A 745 -10.73 -8.45 -19.24
C LEU A 745 -11.92 -7.61 -18.83
N GLN A 746 -12.72 -7.24 -19.82
CA GLN A 746 -13.92 -6.43 -19.63
C GLN A 746 -15.12 -7.11 -20.24
N ILE A 747 -16.18 -7.29 -19.45
CA ILE A 747 -17.46 -7.81 -19.91
C ILE A 747 -18.55 -6.78 -19.67
N SER A 748 -19.38 -6.58 -20.69
CA SER A 748 -20.48 -5.62 -20.63
C SER A 748 -21.76 -6.31 -20.18
N PHE A 749 -22.57 -5.62 -19.39
CA PHE A 749 -23.95 -6.01 -19.16
C PHE A 749 -24.81 -5.60 -20.36
N ASP A 750 -25.83 -6.38 -20.67
CA ASP A 750 -26.88 -6.04 -21.62
C ASP A 750 -27.73 -4.91 -21.03
N ASN A 751 -27.22 -3.69 -21.17
CA ASN A 751 -27.78 -2.49 -20.59
C ASN A 751 -27.92 -1.42 -21.68
N PRO A 752 -29.13 -0.88 -21.93
CA PRO A 752 -29.32 0.17 -22.93
C PRO A 752 -28.51 1.44 -22.65
N CYS A 753 -28.16 1.72 -21.39
CA CYS A 753 -27.34 2.86 -20.96
C CYS A 753 -25.83 2.67 -21.15
N ALA A 754 -25.37 1.50 -21.62
CA ALA A 754 -23.97 1.27 -21.95
C ALA A 754 -23.60 1.81 -23.35
N ILE A 755 -24.59 1.96 -24.24
CA ILE A 755 -24.41 2.38 -25.64
C ILE A 755 -24.83 3.86 -25.84
N ARG A 756 -25.71 4.39 -24.98
CA ARG A 756 -26.15 5.80 -24.98
C ARG A 756 -26.07 6.41 -23.58
N GLN A 757 -25.84 7.71 -23.51
CA GLN A 757 -25.88 8.45 -22.23
C GLN A 757 -27.31 8.48 -21.68
N CYS A 758 -27.52 7.92 -20.49
CA CYS A 758 -28.79 7.97 -19.76
C CYS A 758 -28.73 9.03 -18.66
N CYS A 759 -29.84 9.74 -18.41
CA CYS A 759 -30.00 10.73 -17.35
C CYS A 759 -31.20 10.31 -16.46
N PRO A 760 -31.05 9.31 -15.58
CA PRO A 760 -32.12 8.87 -14.70
C PRO A 760 -32.57 9.97 -13.73
N THR A 761 -33.87 10.06 -13.47
CA THR A 761 -34.48 11.03 -12.56
C THR A 761 -35.33 10.32 -11.51
N VAL A 762 -35.00 10.52 -10.23
CA VAL A 762 -35.69 9.88 -9.11
C VAL A 762 -36.26 10.90 -8.14
N ARG A 763 -37.39 10.54 -7.50
CA ARG A 763 -37.93 11.23 -6.34
C ARG A 763 -37.79 10.37 -5.09
N VAL A 764 -37.20 10.94 -4.04
CA VAL A 764 -37.01 10.26 -2.76
C VAL A 764 -37.87 10.95 -1.69
N SER A 765 -38.69 10.16 -1.00
CA SER A 765 -39.50 10.63 0.13
C SER A 765 -39.32 9.73 1.34
N TYR A 766 -38.96 10.33 2.47
CA TYR A 766 -38.89 9.67 3.77
C TYR A 766 -40.17 9.91 4.57
N ASN A 767 -40.61 8.89 5.28
CA ASN A 767 -41.71 8.95 6.21
C ASN A 767 -41.31 8.26 7.52
N VAL A 768 -41.22 9.06 8.58
CA VAL A 768 -40.75 8.64 9.91
C VAL A 768 -41.90 8.62 10.89
N LYS A 769 -42.08 7.51 11.61
CA LYS A 769 -43.00 7.40 12.76
C LYS A 769 -42.21 7.07 14.02
N VAL A 770 -42.36 7.93 15.02
CA VAL A 770 -41.81 7.80 16.37
C VAL A 770 -42.85 8.34 17.35
N THR A 771 -42.83 7.90 18.61
CA THR A 771 -43.59 8.54 19.69
C THR A 771 -43.31 10.05 19.71
N ARG A 772 -44.36 10.88 19.56
CA ARG A 772 -44.24 12.34 19.51
C ARG A 772 -44.80 12.97 20.78
N ASP A 773 -44.04 13.90 21.35
CA ASP A 773 -44.47 14.82 22.41
C ASP A 773 -44.54 16.27 21.85
N LYS A 774 -45.03 17.24 22.63
CA LYS A 774 -45.14 18.67 22.26
C LYS A 774 -43.82 19.27 21.74
N ASN A 775 -42.68 18.68 22.09
CA ASN A 775 -41.33 19.13 21.73
C ASN A 775 -40.63 18.28 20.66
N GLY A 776 -41.35 17.40 19.95
CA GLY A 776 -40.82 16.59 18.83
C GLY A 776 -40.73 15.08 19.12
N PRO A 777 -39.99 14.31 18.28
CA PRO A 777 -39.77 12.87 18.47
C PRO A 777 -39.05 12.58 19.79
N VAL A 778 -39.66 11.77 20.66
CA VAL A 778 -39.15 11.45 21.99
C VAL A 778 -39.26 9.95 22.22
N VAL A 779 -38.27 9.38 22.91
CA VAL A 779 -38.30 8.02 23.43
C VAL A 779 -38.18 8.06 24.96
N TYR A 780 -39.05 7.31 25.63
CA TYR A 780 -39.10 7.20 27.09
C TYR A 780 -38.28 6.00 27.56
N VAL A 781 -37.15 6.25 28.21
CA VAL A 781 -36.30 5.21 28.80
C VAL A 781 -36.79 4.92 30.21
N GLY A 782 -37.06 3.65 30.49
CA GLY A 782 -37.68 3.19 31.73
C GLY A 782 -39.22 3.14 31.69
N ASP A 783 -39.84 3.37 30.53
CA ASP A 783 -41.23 2.96 30.27
C ASP A 783 -41.26 1.45 29.98
N ASP A 784 -42.27 0.74 30.50
CA ASP A 784 -42.46 -0.70 30.24
C ASP A 784 -43.31 -0.95 28.97
N ASN A 785 -43.80 0.11 28.31
CA ASN A 785 -44.52 0.00 27.05
C ASN A 785 -43.56 -0.17 25.85
N ASN A 786 -43.92 -1.04 24.91
CA ASN A 786 -43.17 -1.23 23.66
C ASN A 786 -43.19 0.05 22.82
N GLN A 787 -42.03 0.66 22.63
CA GLN A 787 -41.83 1.82 21.76
C GLN A 787 -41.06 1.41 20.51
N THR A 788 -41.48 1.93 19.36
CA THR A 788 -40.84 1.66 18.07
C THR A 788 -40.48 2.95 17.33
N ILE A 789 -39.44 2.86 16.51
CA ILE A 789 -39.04 3.87 15.52
C ILE A 789 -39.22 3.22 14.16
N GLU A 790 -40.09 3.75 13.31
CA GLU A 790 -40.29 3.29 11.94
C GLU A 790 -39.79 4.34 10.96
N LEU A 791 -38.95 3.93 10.03
CA LEU A 791 -38.51 4.70 8.88
C LEU A 791 -38.94 3.98 7.62
N SER A 792 -39.84 4.61 6.85
CA SER A 792 -40.23 4.17 5.51
C SER A 792 -39.63 5.11 4.49
N VAL A 793 -39.01 4.56 3.44
CA VAL A 793 -38.53 5.33 2.30
C VAL A 793 -39.22 4.86 1.04
N ARG A 794 -39.68 5.81 0.24
CA ARG A 794 -40.25 5.56 -1.08
C ARG A 794 -39.39 6.25 -2.13
N VAL A 795 -38.94 5.47 -3.10
CA VAL A 795 -38.15 5.91 -4.26
C VAL A 795 -38.99 5.70 -5.50
N THR A 796 -39.24 6.76 -6.26
CA THR A 796 -40.04 6.71 -7.49
C THR A 796 -39.18 7.13 -8.67
N ASN A 797 -39.14 6.33 -9.73
CA ASN A 797 -38.53 6.73 -10.99
C ASN A 797 -39.51 7.63 -11.76
N ILE A 798 -39.16 8.91 -11.88
CA ILE A 798 -39.97 9.91 -12.59
C ILE A 798 -39.38 10.25 -13.97
N GLY A 799 -38.22 9.68 -14.31
CA GLY A 799 -37.55 9.84 -15.60
C GLY A 799 -37.90 8.72 -16.58
N ASN A 800 -37.35 8.83 -17.80
CA ASN A 800 -37.56 7.85 -18.87
C ASN A 800 -36.51 6.72 -18.89
N ASP A 801 -35.35 6.95 -18.27
CA ASP A 801 -34.27 5.96 -18.21
C ASP A 801 -34.45 5.03 -17.00
N LEU A 802 -33.92 3.81 -17.13
CA LEU A 802 -33.93 2.83 -16.04
C LEU A 802 -33.10 3.35 -14.85
N VAL A 803 -33.68 3.24 -13.67
CA VAL A 803 -33.00 3.56 -12.42
C VAL A 803 -32.51 2.26 -11.81
N TYR A 804 -31.20 2.15 -11.69
CA TYR A 804 -30.52 0.99 -11.14
C TYR A 804 -30.32 1.08 -9.60
N ALA A 805 -31.10 1.91 -8.88
CA ALA A 805 -31.04 2.03 -7.40
C ALA A 805 -31.66 0.79 -6.71
N THR A 806 -31.13 0.03 -5.74
CA THR A 806 -30.16 0.17 -4.61
C THR A 806 -30.75 0.67 -3.28
N GLY A 807 -30.37 -0.02 -2.20
CA GLY A 807 -31.12 -0.06 -0.94
C GLY A 807 -30.96 1.14 -0.01
N LEU A 808 -31.74 1.12 1.06
CA LEU A 808 -31.65 2.03 2.19
C LEU A 808 -30.66 1.47 3.21
N VAL A 809 -29.64 2.25 3.57
CA VAL A 809 -28.78 1.94 4.72
C VAL A 809 -29.09 2.90 5.86
N SER A 810 -29.15 2.38 7.08
CA SER A 810 -29.36 3.19 8.27
C SER A 810 -28.46 2.77 9.42
N ASN A 811 -27.75 3.75 9.97
CA ASN A 811 -26.88 3.63 11.12
C ASN A 811 -27.63 4.06 12.38
N PHE A 812 -27.60 3.23 13.43
CA PHE A 812 -28.36 3.41 14.66
C PHE A 812 -27.56 2.98 15.90
N LEU A 813 -28.06 3.28 17.09
CA LEU A 813 -27.35 3.01 18.35
C LEU A 813 -27.76 1.63 18.93
N PRO A 814 -26.92 0.58 18.88
CA PRO A 814 -27.32 -0.80 19.22
C PRO A 814 -27.64 -1.01 20.72
N ASN A 815 -27.15 -0.13 21.59
CA ASN A 815 -27.46 -0.19 23.03
C ASN A 815 -28.87 0.33 23.37
N LEU A 816 -29.53 1.00 22.43
CA LEU A 816 -30.83 1.64 22.64
C LEU A 816 -31.90 1.11 21.68
N LEU A 817 -31.48 0.69 20.48
CA LEU A 817 -32.34 0.24 19.41
C LEU A 817 -31.94 -1.16 18.94
N GLU A 818 -32.93 -2.01 18.75
CA GLU A 818 -32.79 -3.35 18.14
C GLU A 818 -33.62 -3.40 16.86
N LEU A 819 -33.12 -4.05 15.82
CA LEU A 819 -33.88 -4.20 14.57
C LEU A 819 -35.06 -5.17 14.80
N ASP A 820 -36.27 -4.77 14.40
CA ASP A 820 -37.44 -5.65 14.47
C ASP A 820 -37.32 -6.79 13.44
N SER A 821 -36.91 -7.97 13.90
CA SER A 821 -36.76 -9.18 13.08
C SER A 821 -38.06 -9.70 12.46
N THR A 822 -39.23 -9.16 12.84
CA THR A 822 -40.50 -9.55 12.23
C THR A 822 -40.70 -8.95 10.83
N LEU A 823 -40.01 -7.86 10.49
CA LEU A 823 -40.00 -7.29 9.15
C LEU A 823 -38.91 -7.97 8.30
N LYS A 824 -39.33 -8.79 7.33
CA LYS A 824 -38.41 -9.48 6.40
C LYS A 824 -37.72 -8.55 5.39
N GLU A 825 -38.10 -7.28 5.35
CA GLU A 825 -37.62 -6.30 4.37
C GLU A 825 -36.24 -5.72 4.71
N ALA A 826 -35.84 -5.75 6.00
CA ALA A 826 -34.58 -5.20 6.47
C ALA A 826 -33.69 -6.27 7.13
N SER A 827 -32.38 -6.15 6.96
CA SER A 827 -31.38 -7.06 7.52
C SER A 827 -30.20 -6.32 8.14
N LEU A 828 -29.57 -6.93 9.15
CA LEU A 828 -28.39 -6.40 9.83
C LEU A 828 -27.11 -6.77 9.05
N ILE A 829 -26.29 -5.76 8.71
CA ILE A 829 -24.95 -5.98 8.15
C ILE A 829 -23.89 -5.94 9.27
N GLN A 830 -24.08 -5.04 10.23
CA GLN A 830 -23.27 -4.88 11.45
C GLN A 830 -24.21 -4.62 12.64
N PRO A 831 -23.74 -4.75 13.90
CA PRO A 831 -24.58 -4.50 15.08
C PRO A 831 -25.30 -3.15 15.08
N ASP A 832 -24.71 -2.12 14.46
CA ASP A 832 -25.18 -0.73 14.42
C ASP A 832 -25.71 -0.29 13.04
N THR A 833 -25.75 -1.19 12.05
CA THR A 833 -26.05 -0.84 10.65
C THR A 833 -27.05 -1.83 10.03
N ALA A 834 -28.19 -1.31 9.58
CA ALA A 834 -29.22 -2.07 8.88
C ALA A 834 -29.30 -1.67 7.40
N ILE A 835 -29.59 -2.64 6.53
CA ILE A 835 -29.90 -2.43 5.12
C ILE A 835 -31.31 -2.92 4.81
N CYS A 836 -31.98 -2.25 3.89
CA CYS A 836 -33.27 -2.68 3.36
C CYS A 836 -33.28 -2.48 1.84
N HIS A 837 -33.63 -3.54 1.12
CA HIS A 837 -33.51 -3.61 -0.33
C HIS A 837 -34.74 -2.98 -0.99
N LEU A 838 -34.50 -2.16 -2.02
CA LEU A 838 -35.53 -1.59 -2.88
C LEU A 838 -35.57 -2.37 -4.20
N GLN A 839 -36.73 -2.37 -4.87
CA GLN A 839 -36.95 -3.03 -6.16
C GLN A 839 -35.94 -2.54 -7.21
N TYR A 840 -35.48 -3.49 -8.04
CA TYR A 840 -34.48 -3.26 -9.07
C TYR A 840 -34.71 -4.18 -10.29
N PRO A 841 -34.49 -3.68 -11.53
CA PRO A 841 -34.39 -2.27 -11.92
C PRO A 841 -35.76 -1.57 -11.84
N LEU A 842 -35.78 -0.25 -11.63
CA LEU A 842 -37.01 0.55 -11.59
C LEU A 842 -37.31 1.13 -12.97
N ALA A 843 -38.41 0.70 -13.57
CA ALA A 843 -38.90 1.25 -14.83
C ALA A 843 -39.50 2.66 -14.65
N SER A 844 -39.68 3.39 -15.76
CA SER A 844 -40.29 4.72 -15.72
C SER A 844 -41.69 4.68 -15.09
N GLY A 845 -41.93 5.51 -14.08
CA GLY A 845 -43.19 5.58 -13.34
C GLY A 845 -43.34 4.56 -12.21
N GLU A 846 -42.41 3.61 -12.05
CA GLU A 846 -42.45 2.66 -10.93
C GLU A 846 -41.95 3.29 -9.63
N SER A 847 -42.49 2.81 -8.51
CA SER A 847 -42.07 3.20 -7.16
C SER A 847 -41.79 1.98 -6.31
N SER A 848 -40.68 2.00 -5.58
CA SER A 848 -40.36 1.02 -4.55
C SER A 848 -40.43 1.66 -3.17
N GLU A 849 -40.93 0.91 -2.20
CA GLU A 849 -40.96 1.32 -0.79
C GLU A 849 -40.29 0.25 0.07
N CYS A 850 -39.63 0.68 1.14
CA CYS A 850 -38.96 -0.19 2.10
C CYS A 850 -39.11 0.42 3.50
N MET A 851 -39.30 -0.45 4.51
CA MET A 851 -39.43 -0.04 5.90
C MET A 851 -38.33 -0.66 6.79
N ILE A 852 -37.68 0.18 7.59
CA ILE A 852 -36.85 -0.24 8.72
C ILE A 852 -37.57 0.13 10.01
N ARG A 853 -37.79 -0.84 10.89
CA ARG A 853 -38.35 -0.62 12.23
C ARG A 853 -37.34 -1.04 13.29
N TRP A 854 -37.13 -0.16 14.26
CA TRP A 854 -36.36 -0.45 15.47
C TRP A 854 -37.26 -0.52 16.69
N LEU A 855 -37.01 -1.51 17.54
CA LEU A 855 -37.54 -1.64 18.89
C LEU A 855 -36.64 -0.86 19.86
N VAL A 856 -37.23 -0.05 20.74
CA VAL A 856 -36.48 0.62 21.80
C VAL A 856 -36.23 -0.37 22.94
N ILE A 857 -34.97 -0.77 23.14
CA ILE A 857 -34.58 -1.82 24.09
C ILE A 857 -33.75 -1.31 25.27
N GLY A 858 -33.61 0.01 25.44
CA GLY A 858 -32.66 0.67 26.36
C GLY A 858 -32.46 0.00 27.72
N HIS A 859 -31.50 -0.91 27.81
CA HIS A 859 -31.00 -1.43 29.07
C HIS A 859 -30.15 -0.33 29.72
N GLN A 860 -30.49 0.03 30.96
CA GLN A 860 -29.80 0.99 31.85
C GLN A 860 -28.66 1.77 31.18
N LEU A 861 -28.98 2.95 30.62
CA LEU A 861 -28.02 3.80 29.91
C LEU A 861 -26.71 3.97 30.71
N ALA A 862 -25.59 3.48 30.19
CA ALA A 862 -24.29 3.62 30.86
C ALA A 862 -23.77 5.08 30.86
N VAL A 863 -24.24 5.88 29.90
CA VAL A 863 -23.83 7.27 29.66
C VAL A 863 -25.06 8.17 29.61
N GLN A 864 -24.95 9.37 30.19
CA GLN A 864 -26.00 10.37 30.18
C GLN A 864 -26.14 10.98 28.77
N MET A 865 -27.24 10.66 28.08
CA MET A 865 -27.58 11.23 26.75
C MET A 865 -28.94 11.93 26.78
N ALA A 866 -28.99 13.14 26.22
CA ALA A 866 -30.25 13.88 26.04
C ALA A 866 -30.90 13.60 24.67
N LYS A 867 -30.11 13.21 23.67
CA LYS A 867 -30.51 13.01 22.28
C LYS A 867 -29.63 11.97 21.60
N PHE A 868 -30.15 11.31 20.57
CA PHE A 868 -29.37 10.48 19.64
C PHE A 868 -29.85 10.69 18.19
N HIS A 869 -29.03 10.28 17.23
CA HIS A 869 -29.33 10.41 15.81
C HIS A 869 -29.45 9.01 15.17
N VAL A 870 -30.39 8.87 14.24
CA VAL A 870 -30.46 7.76 13.29
C VAL A 870 -30.19 8.34 11.91
N ASN A 871 -29.08 7.92 11.30
CA ASN A 871 -28.63 8.46 10.03
C ASN A 871 -28.91 7.44 8.93
N SER A 872 -29.71 7.84 7.95
CA SER A 872 -30.16 6.96 6.89
C SER A 872 -29.82 7.54 5.52
N THR A 873 -29.35 6.70 4.61
CA THR A 873 -28.90 7.08 3.27
C THR A 873 -29.51 6.15 2.24
N VAL A 874 -30.18 6.71 1.23
CA VAL A 874 -30.58 5.96 0.03
C VAL A 874 -29.36 5.84 -0.86
N LEU A 875 -28.95 4.61 -1.12
CA LEU A 875 -27.86 4.33 -2.04
C LEU A 875 -28.43 4.36 -3.47
N ILE A 876 -27.67 4.93 -4.41
CA ILE A 876 -27.97 4.91 -5.85
C ILE A 876 -26.68 4.60 -6.61
N SER A 877 -26.69 3.61 -7.52
CA SER A 877 -25.54 3.30 -8.38
C SER A 877 -25.76 3.79 -9.81
N SER A 878 -24.85 4.64 -10.30
CA SER A 878 -24.71 4.96 -11.71
C SER A 878 -23.34 5.57 -12.00
N ASN A 879 -22.79 5.28 -13.18
CA ASN A 879 -21.69 6.04 -13.76
C ASN A 879 -22.15 7.31 -14.49
N ASN A 880 -23.46 7.45 -14.76
CA ASN A 880 -24.02 8.68 -15.33
C ASN A 880 -24.55 9.60 -14.22
N PRO A 881 -24.57 10.94 -14.43
CA PRO A 881 -25.15 11.87 -13.47
C PRO A 881 -26.63 11.57 -13.23
N ILE A 882 -27.04 11.47 -11.96
CA ILE A 882 -28.42 11.19 -11.55
C ILE A 882 -29.07 12.47 -11.06
N GLN A 883 -30.31 12.72 -11.49
CA GLN A 883 -31.14 13.81 -10.97
C GLN A 883 -31.99 13.30 -9.82
N VAL A 884 -31.89 13.96 -8.67
CA VAL A 884 -32.65 13.61 -7.46
C VAL A 884 -33.56 14.77 -7.06
N GLU A 885 -34.87 14.51 -7.02
CA GLU A 885 -35.87 15.32 -6.35
C GLU A 885 -36.01 14.86 -4.88
N GLY A 886 -35.58 15.70 -3.94
CA GLY A 886 -35.54 15.39 -2.51
C GLY A 886 -34.11 15.27 -1.97
N GLN A 887 -33.96 14.70 -0.78
CA GLN A 887 -32.65 14.43 -0.16
C GLN A 887 -32.38 12.92 -0.17
N LEU A 888 -31.13 12.52 -0.43
CA LEU A 888 -30.69 11.12 -0.30
C LEU A 888 -30.33 10.74 1.13
N ASN A 889 -30.16 11.72 2.02
CA ASN A 889 -29.80 11.50 3.40
C ASN A 889 -30.96 11.95 4.29
N ASN A 890 -31.22 11.21 5.35
CA ASN A 890 -32.13 11.57 6.41
C ASN A 890 -31.40 11.47 7.76
N GLU A 891 -31.40 12.57 8.51
CA GLU A 891 -30.89 12.61 9.87
C GLU A 891 -32.08 12.78 10.83
N LEU A 892 -32.41 11.71 11.54
CA LEU A 892 -33.47 11.70 12.53
C LEU A 892 -32.90 11.93 13.92
N GLN A 893 -33.10 13.14 14.46
CA GLN A 893 -32.77 13.45 15.85
C GLN A 893 -33.92 13.03 16.78
N VAL A 894 -33.64 12.15 17.73
CA VAL A 894 -34.59 11.64 18.72
C VAL A 894 -34.19 12.09 20.13
N ASN A 895 -35.10 12.73 20.86
CA ASN A 895 -34.88 13.17 22.23
C ASN A 895 -35.13 12.03 23.22
N ILE A 896 -34.36 11.97 24.31
CA ILE A 896 -34.51 10.96 25.38
C ILE A 896 -35.15 11.61 26.60
N LYS A 897 -36.25 11.02 27.10
CA LYS A 897 -36.81 11.30 28.43
C LYS A 897 -36.69 10.07 29.31
N MET A 898 -36.41 10.24 30.61
CA MET A 898 -36.28 9.12 31.54
C MET A 898 -37.38 9.17 32.60
N ILE A 899 -38.01 8.02 32.85
CA ILE A 899 -38.98 7.88 33.94
C ILE A 899 -38.24 7.38 35.18
N VAL A 900 -38.38 8.07 36.31
CA VAL A 900 -37.73 7.69 37.59
C VAL A 900 -38.77 7.55 38.70
N ASN A 901 -38.52 6.65 39.65
CA ASN A 901 -39.32 6.52 40.87
C ASN A 901 -38.36 6.29 42.05
N VAL A 902 -38.21 7.27 42.93
CA VAL A 902 -37.24 7.22 44.04
C VAL A 902 -37.96 7.20 45.38
N SER A 903 -37.65 6.19 46.18
CA SER A 903 -38.07 6.09 47.58
C SER A 903 -36.93 6.57 48.48
N VAL A 904 -37.27 7.47 49.40
CA VAL A 904 -36.38 7.95 50.45
C VAL A 904 -37.11 7.63 51.75
N PHE A 905 -36.45 6.96 52.70
CA PHE A 905 -37.02 6.67 54.01
C PHE A 905 -35.92 6.64 55.09
N GLY A 906 -36.26 6.46 56.38
CA GLY A 906 -35.33 6.57 57.50
C GLY A 906 -35.96 6.11 58.82
N THR A 907 -35.12 5.74 59.77
CA THR A 907 -35.53 5.13 61.05
C THR A 907 -34.55 5.49 62.16
N THR A 908 -34.98 5.39 63.42
CA THR A 908 -34.12 5.59 64.59
C THR A 908 -34.25 4.43 65.58
N GLU A 909 -33.13 3.90 66.06
CA GLU A 909 -33.07 2.79 67.01
C GLU A 909 -32.28 3.19 68.27
N PRO A 910 -32.90 3.22 69.47
CA PRO A 910 -34.33 3.15 69.71
C PRO A 910 -35.04 4.45 69.27
N ASN A 911 -36.35 4.37 69.03
CA ASN A 911 -37.19 5.53 68.69
C ASN A 911 -37.71 6.31 69.92
N THR A 912 -37.51 5.75 71.13
CA THR A 912 -37.92 6.35 72.41
C THR A 912 -36.78 6.28 73.43
N ILE A 913 -36.54 7.37 74.17
CA ILE A 913 -35.45 7.49 75.15
C ILE A 913 -35.99 8.08 76.45
N TYR A 914 -35.55 7.52 77.59
CA TYR A 914 -35.88 8.02 78.92
C TYR A 914 -34.63 8.59 79.59
N PHE A 915 -34.80 9.70 80.31
CA PHE A 915 -33.73 10.32 81.11
C PHE A 915 -34.23 10.64 82.52
N SER A 916 -33.37 10.55 83.53
CA SER A 916 -33.69 10.81 84.94
C SER A 916 -32.45 11.19 85.77
N GLY A 917 -32.63 11.83 86.93
CA GLY A 917 -31.54 12.20 87.85
C GLY A 917 -31.16 13.69 87.82
N ASN A 918 -30.20 14.08 88.66
CA ASN A 918 -29.71 15.46 88.77
C ASN A 918 -28.73 15.80 87.64
N VAL A 919 -28.54 17.10 87.37
CA VAL A 919 -27.51 17.59 86.45
C VAL A 919 -26.14 17.12 86.94
N SER A 920 -25.40 16.44 86.07
CA SER A 920 -24.04 15.95 86.36
C SER A 920 -23.01 17.06 86.12
N ASP A 921 -21.79 16.89 86.66
CA ASP A 921 -20.70 17.87 86.52
C ASP A 921 -20.51 18.33 85.05
N GLY A 922 -20.18 19.61 84.85
CA GLY A 922 -20.13 20.24 83.52
C GLY A 922 -19.11 19.62 82.55
N ILE A 923 -19.14 20.04 81.28
CA ILE A 923 -18.41 19.41 80.16
C ILE A 923 -16.91 19.13 80.41
N SER A 924 -16.27 19.87 81.30
CA SER A 924 -14.86 19.71 81.69
C SER A 924 -14.56 18.50 82.59
N SER A 925 -15.57 17.87 83.21
CA SER A 925 -15.39 16.68 84.08
C SER A 925 -15.63 15.36 83.35
N MET A 926 -16.17 15.40 82.13
CA MET A 926 -16.55 14.24 81.35
C MET A 926 -15.35 13.74 80.54
N THR A 927 -15.15 12.43 80.49
CA THR A 927 -14.01 11.80 79.78
C THR A 927 -14.45 10.72 78.78
N ALA A 928 -15.67 10.19 78.89
CA ALA A 928 -16.16 9.10 78.04
C ALA A 928 -17.63 9.26 77.65
N GLU A 929 -18.03 8.60 76.55
CA GLU A 929 -19.37 8.75 75.95
C GLU A 929 -20.53 8.37 76.88
N ASN A 930 -20.32 7.49 77.85
CA ASN A 930 -21.36 7.01 78.75
C ASN A 930 -21.79 8.07 79.77
N GLN A 931 -20.98 9.11 79.94
CA GLN A 931 -21.32 10.25 80.79
C GLN A 931 -22.24 11.25 80.05
N ILE A 932 -22.30 11.21 78.71
CA ILE A 932 -23.12 12.11 77.87
C ILE A 932 -24.62 11.79 77.98
N GLY A 933 -24.93 10.50 78.00
CA GLY A 933 -26.26 9.94 78.16
C GLY A 933 -26.19 8.42 78.11
N ASP A 934 -27.21 7.73 78.61
CA ASP A 934 -27.18 6.29 78.85
C ASP A 934 -27.32 5.47 77.56
N VAL A 935 -28.09 5.97 76.59
CA VAL A 935 -28.51 5.22 75.40
C VAL A 935 -27.86 5.76 74.12
N ARG A 936 -27.29 4.86 73.30
CA ARG A 936 -26.89 5.18 71.92
C ARG A 936 -28.10 5.17 70.99
N ILE A 937 -28.11 6.14 70.10
CA ILE A 937 -29.11 6.37 69.08
C ILE A 937 -28.49 6.05 67.73
N VAL A 938 -29.15 5.18 66.97
CA VAL A 938 -28.75 4.86 65.60
C VAL A 938 -29.81 5.42 64.65
N GLY A 939 -29.49 6.49 63.92
CA GLY A 939 -30.34 7.04 62.86
C GLY A 939 -29.93 6.49 61.50
N LYS A 940 -30.85 5.82 60.80
CA LYS A 940 -30.63 5.27 59.45
C LYS A 940 -31.43 6.07 58.42
N PHE A 941 -30.82 6.44 57.31
CA PHE A 941 -31.47 7.10 56.18
C PHE A 941 -31.23 6.32 54.89
N THR A 942 -32.27 5.79 54.27
CA THR A 942 -32.21 4.92 53.10
C THR A 942 -32.78 5.58 51.85
N VAL A 943 -32.04 5.50 50.73
CA VAL A 943 -32.45 5.98 49.41
C VAL A 943 -32.44 4.82 48.41
N ARG A 944 -33.53 4.65 47.65
CA ARG A 944 -33.67 3.57 46.67
C ARG A 944 -34.38 4.04 45.41
N ASN A 945 -33.82 3.70 44.26
CA ASN A 945 -34.51 3.81 42.98
C ASN A 945 -35.37 2.55 42.73
N LEU A 946 -36.68 2.73 42.56
CA LEU A 946 -37.66 1.66 42.38
C LEU A 946 -37.95 1.33 40.90
N ARG A 947 -37.55 2.20 39.95
CA ARG A 947 -37.89 2.02 38.53
C ARG A 947 -36.81 1.24 37.79
N LYS A 948 -37.16 0.08 37.21
CA LYS A 948 -36.28 -0.73 36.36
C LYS A 948 -35.79 0.10 35.16
N HIS A 949 -34.57 -0.18 34.68
CA HIS A 949 -33.90 0.51 33.56
C HIS A 949 -33.63 2.02 33.74
N SER A 950 -34.14 2.65 34.81
CA SER A 950 -33.80 4.03 35.15
C SER A 950 -32.44 4.10 35.88
N LEU A 951 -31.68 5.14 35.55
CA LEU A 951 -30.42 5.48 36.20
C LEU A 951 -30.50 6.93 36.65
N ILE A 952 -30.04 7.25 37.85
CA ILE A 952 -29.83 8.61 38.32
C ILE A 952 -28.33 8.76 38.51
N PRO A 953 -27.62 9.48 37.63
CA PRO A 953 -26.16 9.47 37.59
C PRO A 953 -25.52 10.16 38.80
N ALA A 954 -26.17 11.16 39.36
CA ALA A 954 -25.72 11.83 40.56
C ALA A 954 -26.92 12.21 41.43
N SER A 955 -26.80 11.91 42.72
CA SER A 955 -27.78 12.29 43.72
C SER A 955 -27.11 12.57 45.04
N ARG A 956 -27.78 13.33 45.89
CA ARG A 956 -27.29 13.70 47.21
C ARG A 956 -28.40 13.70 48.24
N LEU A 957 -28.00 13.47 49.49
CA LEU A 957 -28.86 13.54 50.66
C LEU A 957 -28.35 14.66 51.57
N ILE A 958 -29.26 15.50 52.04
CA ILE A 958 -29.00 16.61 52.96
C ILE A 958 -29.73 16.28 54.25
N ILE A 959 -28.99 16.09 55.35
CA ILE A 959 -29.54 15.75 56.66
C ILE A 959 -29.36 16.94 57.58
N ASP A 960 -30.46 17.50 58.08
CA ASP A 960 -30.42 18.64 58.98
C ASP A 960 -30.19 18.13 60.40
N TRP A 961 -28.93 18.16 60.85
CA TRP A 961 -28.54 17.58 62.13
C TRP A 961 -28.79 18.54 63.31
N PRO A 962 -29.63 18.17 64.30
CA PRO A 962 -29.95 19.03 65.42
C PRO A 962 -28.84 19.05 66.47
N PHE A 963 -27.91 20.00 66.31
CA PHE A 963 -26.63 20.01 67.04
C PHE A 963 -26.71 20.66 68.42
N GLU A 964 -27.20 21.91 68.50
CA GLU A 964 -27.26 22.67 69.76
C GLU A 964 -28.67 23.24 70.02
N PHE A 965 -29.09 23.19 71.28
CA PHE A 965 -30.23 23.93 71.79
C PHE A 965 -29.80 25.35 72.19
N ALA A 966 -30.47 26.36 71.65
CA ALA A 966 -30.20 27.76 71.98
C ALA A 966 -30.91 28.14 73.28
N GLY A 967 -30.23 28.03 74.43
CA GLY A 967 -30.77 28.47 75.72
C GLY A 967 -30.97 29.98 75.78
N LEU A 968 -30.03 30.76 75.22
CA LEU A 968 -30.11 32.21 75.02
C LEU A 968 -29.79 32.52 73.55
N ILE A 969 -30.64 33.29 72.85
CA ILE A 969 -30.47 33.60 71.42
C ILE A 969 -29.08 34.22 71.11
N ASN A 970 -28.56 35.05 72.01
CA ASN A 970 -27.39 35.90 71.76
C ASN A 970 -26.03 35.22 72.03
N GLU A 971 -26.00 33.99 72.56
CA GLU A 971 -24.73 33.30 72.81
C GLU A 971 -24.15 32.72 71.52
N PRO A 972 -22.82 32.77 71.28
CA PRO A 972 -22.23 32.24 70.04
C PRO A 972 -22.35 30.71 69.93
N HIS A 973 -22.51 29.99 71.04
CA HIS A 973 -22.71 28.55 71.13
C HIS A 973 -23.86 28.22 72.08
N GLY A 974 -24.68 27.22 71.73
CA GLY A 974 -25.75 26.71 72.59
C GLY A 974 -25.30 25.48 73.40
N LYS A 975 -26.26 24.82 74.06
CA LYS A 975 -26.02 23.54 74.77
C LYS A 975 -26.20 22.38 73.79
N TYR A 976 -25.33 21.38 73.82
CA TYR A 976 -25.43 20.23 72.89
C TYR A 976 -26.76 19.49 73.03
N LEU A 977 -27.31 18.99 71.92
CA LEU A 977 -28.57 18.23 71.91
C LEU A 977 -28.37 16.79 71.42
N LEU A 978 -28.13 16.58 70.12
CA LEU A 978 -27.68 15.29 69.59
C LEU A 978 -26.18 15.31 69.33
N TYR A 979 -25.45 14.58 70.16
CA TYR A 979 -24.01 14.47 70.09
C TYR A 979 -23.60 13.30 69.19
N LEU A 980 -23.07 13.60 68.01
CA LEU A 980 -22.65 12.58 67.05
C LEU A 980 -21.30 11.98 67.50
N LEU A 981 -21.25 10.66 67.71
CA LEU A 981 -20.08 10.00 68.31
C LEU A 981 -18.98 9.70 67.29
N GLU A 982 -19.35 9.23 66.11
CA GLU A 982 -18.41 8.83 65.07
C GLU A 982 -18.91 9.23 63.69
N ASN A 983 -18.02 9.20 62.70
CA ASN A 983 -18.41 9.43 61.31
C ASN A 983 -19.47 8.40 60.88
N PRO A 984 -20.45 8.79 60.06
CA PRO A 984 -21.51 7.89 59.62
C PRO A 984 -20.97 6.73 58.77
N TYR A 985 -21.74 5.65 58.72
CA TYR A 985 -21.45 4.44 57.95
C TYR A 985 -22.41 4.30 56.77
N VAL A 986 -21.93 3.74 55.66
CA VAL A 986 -22.73 3.37 54.49
C VAL A 986 -23.02 1.87 54.53
N ILE A 987 -24.29 1.51 54.41
CA ILE A 987 -24.76 0.15 54.20
C ILE A 987 -25.36 0.11 52.79
N GLN A 988 -24.68 -0.57 51.85
CA GLN A 988 -25.21 -0.81 50.51
C GLN A 988 -25.66 -2.26 50.41
N HIS A 989 -26.97 -2.48 50.30
CA HIS A 989 -27.49 -3.81 49.99
C HIS A 989 -27.44 -4.03 48.48
N ALA A 990 -26.28 -4.46 47.96
CA ALA A 990 -26.22 -4.95 46.58
C ALA A 990 -27.14 -6.18 46.45
N LEU A 991 -27.96 -6.24 45.40
CA LEU A 991 -28.57 -7.50 44.98
C LEU A 991 -27.42 -8.40 44.51
N THR A 992 -26.93 -9.28 45.37
CA THR A 992 -25.78 -10.15 45.08
C THR A 992 -26.13 -11.11 43.94
N ILE A 993 -25.47 -10.92 42.79
CA ILE A 993 -25.35 -11.93 41.75
C ILE A 993 -24.27 -12.93 42.24
N PRO A 994 -24.48 -14.26 42.17
CA PRO A 994 -23.47 -15.22 42.60
C PRO A 994 -22.17 -15.04 41.81
N GLY A 995 -21.04 -14.81 42.50
CA GLY A 995 -19.70 -14.86 41.90
C GLY A 995 -18.97 -13.53 41.69
N GLN A 996 -19.47 -12.39 42.18
CA GLN A 996 -18.73 -11.11 42.15
C GLN A 996 -18.27 -10.68 43.56
N THR A 997 -16.99 -10.38 43.69
CA THR A 997 -16.37 -9.81 44.91
C THR A 997 -16.83 -8.37 45.10
N VAL A 998 -17.28 -8.03 46.31
CA VAL A 998 -17.70 -6.67 46.68
C VAL A 998 -16.46 -5.80 46.88
N ASP A 999 -16.29 -4.77 46.05
CA ASP A 999 -15.25 -3.77 46.23
C ASP A 999 -15.50 -2.98 47.53
N ASN A 1000 -14.49 -2.86 48.39
CA ASN A 1000 -14.55 -2.16 49.69
C ASN A 1000 -14.63 -0.62 49.58
N GLU A 1001 -14.87 -0.08 48.39
CA GLU A 1001 -14.91 1.37 48.14
C GLU A 1001 -16.35 1.87 47.98
N THR A 1002 -16.81 2.71 48.91
CA THR A 1002 -18.13 3.33 48.83
C THR A 1002 -18.13 4.54 47.90
N SER A 1003 -19.18 4.68 47.09
CA SER A 1003 -19.42 5.86 46.24
C SER A 1003 -19.91 7.09 47.00
N VAL A 1004 -20.16 6.94 48.31
CA VAL A 1004 -20.80 7.97 49.13
C VAL A 1004 -19.76 8.84 49.80
N VAL A 1005 -19.85 10.16 49.57
CA VAL A 1005 -18.94 11.15 50.14
C VAL A 1005 -19.74 12.18 50.94
N CYS A 1006 -19.47 12.34 52.23
CA CYS A 1006 -20.10 13.37 53.06
C CYS A 1006 -19.18 14.57 53.31
N ASP A 1007 -19.78 15.74 53.59
CA ASP A 1007 -19.06 16.99 53.81
C ASP A 1007 -18.15 16.89 55.04
N SER A 1008 -16.84 17.00 54.80
CA SER A 1008 -15.82 16.96 55.84
C SER A 1008 -15.94 18.13 56.82
N LYS A 1009 -16.38 19.31 56.36
CA LYS A 1009 -16.47 20.51 57.21
C LYS A 1009 -17.61 20.38 58.22
N ALA A 1010 -18.78 19.94 57.76
CA ALA A 1010 -19.91 19.65 58.64
C ALA A 1010 -19.55 18.56 59.65
N LEU A 1011 -18.98 17.43 59.20
CA LEU A 1011 -18.66 16.31 60.09
C LEU A 1011 -17.57 16.65 61.11
N GLN A 1012 -16.51 17.37 60.74
CA GLN A 1012 -15.50 17.84 61.70
C GLN A 1012 -16.08 18.74 62.79
N LYS A 1013 -17.16 19.47 62.49
CA LYS A 1013 -17.85 20.32 63.47
C LYS A 1013 -18.71 19.52 64.44
N VAL A 1014 -19.39 18.47 63.98
CA VAL A 1014 -20.41 17.76 64.78
C VAL A 1014 -19.95 16.44 65.39
N VAL A 1015 -18.96 15.78 64.80
CA VAL A 1015 -18.47 14.46 65.25
C VAL A 1015 -17.49 14.64 66.40
N ASN A 1016 -17.89 14.16 67.58
CA ASN A 1016 -17.11 14.10 68.81
C ASN A 1016 -16.15 15.30 69.02
N PRO A 1017 -16.64 16.56 68.97
CA PRO A 1017 -15.79 17.75 69.02
C PRO A 1017 -14.91 17.86 70.28
N HIS A 1018 -15.24 17.13 71.35
CA HIS A 1018 -14.49 17.11 72.61
C HIS A 1018 -13.58 15.88 72.77
N ASN A 1019 -13.49 15.02 71.75
CA ASN A 1019 -12.68 13.80 71.76
C ASN A 1019 -12.95 12.88 72.96
N PHE A 1020 -14.21 12.76 73.38
CA PHE A 1020 -14.59 11.82 74.43
C PHE A 1020 -14.26 10.38 74.03
N ARG A 1021 -13.84 9.56 75.00
CA ARG A 1021 -13.52 8.15 74.76
C ARG A 1021 -14.77 7.36 74.36
N ILE A 1022 -14.72 6.72 73.20
CA ILE A 1022 -15.80 5.87 72.66
C ILE A 1022 -15.46 4.39 72.92
N PHE A 1023 -16.41 3.63 73.47
CA PHE A 1023 -16.27 2.21 73.76
C PHE A 1023 -16.64 1.36 72.53
N SER A 1024 -15.64 0.76 71.89
CA SER A 1024 -15.82 -0.09 70.71
C SER A 1024 -16.60 -1.39 71.00
N ARG A 1025 -16.52 -1.93 72.23
CA ARG A 1025 -17.21 -3.17 72.66
C ARG A 1025 -18.73 -3.07 72.70
N LEU A 1026 -19.29 -1.86 72.62
CA LEU A 1026 -20.75 -1.61 72.63
C LEU A 1026 -21.33 -1.39 71.22
N ARG A 1027 -20.56 -1.61 70.14
CA ARG A 1027 -21.06 -1.57 68.76
C ARG A 1027 -21.96 -2.78 68.47
N LYS A 1028 -23.16 -2.56 67.94
CA LYS A 1028 -23.97 -3.61 67.28
C LYS A 1028 -23.52 -3.68 65.81
N SER A 1029 -23.11 -4.87 65.35
CA SER A 1029 -22.81 -5.32 63.96
C SER A 1029 -21.99 -4.40 63.02
N ASN A 1030 -20.90 -4.93 62.42
CA ASN A 1030 -20.02 -4.26 61.45
C ASN A 1030 -20.54 -4.37 59.98
N ASP A 1031 -21.81 -4.10 59.71
CA ASP A 1031 -22.37 -4.28 58.34
C ASP A 1031 -22.17 -3.08 57.40
N GLY A 1032 -21.51 -2.01 57.87
CA GLY A 1032 -21.31 -0.77 57.10
C GLY A 1032 -19.85 -0.34 56.98
N VAL A 1033 -19.51 0.32 55.87
CA VAL A 1033 -18.19 0.92 55.61
C VAL A 1033 -18.24 2.41 56.01
N PRO A 1034 -17.24 2.95 56.74
CA PRO A 1034 -17.23 4.36 57.11
C PRO A 1034 -17.30 5.26 55.88
N VAL A 1035 -18.09 6.34 55.95
CA VAL A 1035 -18.24 7.29 54.85
C VAL A 1035 -16.91 7.98 54.55
N ARG A 1036 -16.59 8.11 53.26
CA ARG A 1036 -15.51 8.97 52.76
C ARG A 1036 -15.88 10.43 53.01
N THR A 1037 -14.93 11.25 53.48
CA THR A 1037 -15.19 12.67 53.72
C THR A 1037 -14.40 13.54 52.72
N ALA A 1038 -15.04 14.57 52.19
CA ALA A 1038 -14.41 15.58 51.34
C ALA A 1038 -15.08 16.93 51.55
N SER A 1039 -14.41 18.03 51.18
CA SER A 1039 -15.06 19.34 51.22
C SER A 1039 -16.12 19.44 50.12
N ILE A 1040 -17.39 19.55 50.52
CA ILE A 1040 -18.52 19.63 49.59
C ILE A 1040 -19.14 21.03 49.69
N ASN A 1041 -19.24 21.72 48.55
CA ASN A 1041 -19.87 23.05 48.51
C ASN A 1041 -21.40 22.95 48.52
N ILE A 1042 -22.04 23.85 49.27
CA ILE A 1042 -23.50 24.01 49.29
C ILE A 1042 -23.92 24.64 47.94
N PRO A 1043 -24.86 24.07 47.18
CA PRO A 1043 -25.37 24.68 45.95
C PRO A 1043 -26.02 26.03 46.28
N SER A 1044 -25.86 27.02 45.39
CA SER A 1044 -26.44 28.37 45.55
C SER A 1044 -27.96 28.37 45.73
N ASP A 1045 -28.65 27.32 45.27
CA ASP A 1045 -30.12 27.19 45.26
C ASP A 1045 -30.65 26.23 46.35
N ASN A 1046 -29.97 26.10 47.49
CA ASN A 1046 -30.47 25.31 48.63
C ASN A 1046 -31.55 26.09 49.41
N PRO A 1047 -32.63 25.45 49.92
CA PRO A 1047 -33.71 26.17 50.60
C PRO A 1047 -33.23 26.96 51.82
N SER A 1048 -33.99 28.03 52.10
CA SER A 1048 -33.77 29.14 53.05
C SER A 1048 -32.89 28.84 54.27
N PRO A 1049 -32.06 29.80 54.75
CA PRO A 1049 -31.39 29.70 56.04
C PRO A 1049 -32.41 29.27 57.12
N TYR A 1050 -31.97 28.41 58.04
CA TYR A 1050 -32.79 27.99 59.19
C TYR A 1050 -33.46 29.23 59.80
N PRO A 1051 -34.73 29.14 60.21
CA PRO A 1051 -35.44 30.29 60.76
C PRO A 1051 -34.65 30.90 61.92
N PRO A 1052 -34.71 32.23 62.10
CA PRO A 1052 -34.01 32.89 63.20
C PRO A 1052 -34.40 32.26 64.55
N LEU A 1053 -33.45 32.22 65.47
CA LEU A 1053 -33.68 31.64 66.79
C LEU A 1053 -34.79 32.42 67.52
N SER A 1054 -35.64 31.69 68.22
CA SER A 1054 -36.73 32.21 69.04
C SER A 1054 -36.43 31.93 70.51
N ASP A 1055 -36.99 32.73 71.43
CA ASP A 1055 -36.87 32.59 72.90
C ASP A 1055 -38.14 31.99 73.54
N LYS A 1056 -39.24 31.80 72.80
CA LYS A 1056 -40.47 31.13 73.28
C LYS A 1056 -40.60 29.64 72.92
N MET A 1057 -40.61 28.77 73.94
CA MET A 1057 -40.74 27.33 73.75
C MET A 1057 -42.22 27.01 73.61
N ILE A 1058 -42.61 26.43 72.48
CA ILE A 1058 -44.00 26.03 72.26
C ILE A 1058 -44.25 24.78 73.09
N LEU A 1059 -45.12 24.93 74.08
CA LEU A 1059 -45.54 23.86 74.97
C LEU A 1059 -46.99 23.52 74.67
N GLU A 1060 -47.23 22.28 74.29
CA GLU A 1060 -48.55 21.73 73.98
C GLU A 1060 -49.00 20.82 75.15
N PRO A 1061 -50.30 20.68 75.42
CA PRO A 1061 -50.76 19.68 76.38
C PRO A 1061 -50.51 18.26 75.87
N VAL A 1062 -50.19 17.33 76.78
CA VAL A 1062 -50.03 15.90 76.43
C VAL A 1062 -51.42 15.32 76.08
N PRO A 1063 -51.59 14.56 74.98
CA PRO A 1063 -52.87 13.95 74.62
C PRO A 1063 -53.42 13.00 75.70
N ASP A 1064 -54.74 13.03 75.94
CA ASP A 1064 -55.43 12.32 77.06
C ASP A 1064 -55.14 10.81 77.16
N ARG A 1065 -54.76 10.16 76.06
CA ARG A 1065 -54.44 8.70 76.03
C ARG A 1065 -53.15 8.33 76.76
N LEU A 1066 -52.31 9.29 77.16
CA LEU A 1066 -51.04 9.09 77.85
C LEU A 1066 -51.05 9.62 79.30
N ALA A 1067 -52.21 10.06 79.81
CA ALA A 1067 -52.37 10.62 81.15
C ALA A 1067 -52.88 9.58 82.16
N ASP A 1068 -52.12 9.34 83.23
CA ASP A 1068 -52.54 8.46 84.33
C ASP A 1068 -53.41 9.24 85.34
N SER A 1069 -54.58 8.70 85.68
CA SER A 1069 -55.79 9.43 86.11
C SER A 1069 -55.80 10.04 87.53
N LYS A 1070 -54.66 10.18 88.24
CA LYS A 1070 -54.66 10.66 89.65
C LYS A 1070 -53.63 11.71 90.06
N LYS A 1071 -52.83 12.29 89.16
CA LYS A 1071 -52.02 13.51 89.45
C LYS A 1071 -51.95 14.40 88.20
N LEU A 1072 -53.03 15.12 87.93
CA LEU A 1072 -53.25 15.94 86.74
C LEU A 1072 -53.07 17.43 87.05
N VAL A 1073 -51.83 17.89 87.20
CA VAL A 1073 -51.50 19.32 87.13
C VAL A 1073 -50.19 19.50 86.35
N ASP A 1074 -50.31 19.98 85.11
CA ASP A 1074 -49.29 20.70 84.31
C ASP A 1074 -48.20 19.91 83.54
N ARG A 1075 -48.50 18.70 83.02
CA ARG A 1075 -47.58 18.00 82.08
C ARG A 1075 -47.67 18.59 80.66
N LYS A 1076 -46.55 19.07 80.12
CA LYS A 1076 -46.44 19.70 78.79
C LYS A 1076 -45.59 18.86 77.84
N MET A 1077 -45.91 18.86 76.55
CA MET A 1077 -45.10 18.30 75.47
C MET A 1077 -44.55 19.41 74.57
N THR A 1078 -43.46 19.13 73.85
CA THR A 1078 -42.89 20.06 72.88
C THR A 1078 -42.33 19.29 71.68
N THR A 1079 -42.35 19.93 70.51
CA THR A 1079 -41.73 19.38 69.29
C THR A 1079 -40.58 20.27 68.90
N ILE A 1080 -39.40 19.68 68.75
CA ILE A 1080 -38.18 20.36 68.34
C ILE A 1080 -37.72 19.90 66.96
N SER A 1081 -37.46 20.84 66.06
CA SER A 1081 -36.94 20.58 64.72
C SER A 1081 -35.98 21.69 64.29
N CYS A 1082 -35.21 21.47 63.23
CA CYS A 1082 -34.36 22.52 62.66
C CYS A 1082 -35.13 23.73 62.10
N TYR A 1083 -36.43 23.57 61.87
CA TYR A 1083 -37.28 24.56 61.21
C TYR A 1083 -38.28 25.23 62.15
N ASN A 1084 -38.16 25.04 63.47
CA ASN A 1084 -39.00 25.70 64.47
C ASN A 1084 -38.30 26.87 65.22
N GLY A 1085 -37.05 27.20 64.84
CA GLY A 1085 -36.28 28.31 65.40
C GLY A 1085 -35.72 28.08 66.81
N ARG A 1086 -35.60 26.83 67.28
CA ARG A 1086 -35.08 26.53 68.63
C ARG A 1086 -33.71 25.85 68.66
N ILE A 1087 -33.36 25.19 67.57
CA ILE A 1087 -32.14 24.40 67.45
C ILE A 1087 -31.23 25.08 66.44
N ARG A 1088 -29.94 25.14 66.76
CA ARG A 1088 -28.90 25.40 65.77
C ARG A 1088 -28.56 24.09 65.10
N CYS A 1089 -29.01 23.95 63.86
CA CYS A 1089 -28.74 22.76 63.08
C CYS A 1089 -27.51 22.91 62.20
N VAL A 1090 -26.86 21.79 61.91
CA VAL A 1090 -25.74 21.71 60.98
C VAL A 1090 -26.17 20.80 59.83
N PRO A 1091 -26.26 21.30 58.58
CA PRO A 1091 -26.61 20.46 57.45
C PRO A 1091 -25.44 19.54 57.11
N ILE A 1092 -25.67 18.23 57.18
CA ILE A 1092 -24.71 17.21 56.75
C ILE A 1092 -25.08 16.81 55.32
N ILE A 1093 -24.24 17.16 54.36
CA ILE A 1093 -24.47 16.87 52.93
C ILE A 1093 -23.68 15.63 52.55
N CYS A 1094 -24.33 14.67 51.91
CA CYS A 1094 -23.73 13.42 51.46
C CYS A 1094 -24.08 13.17 49.98
N ASP A 1095 -23.07 13.18 49.12
CA ASP A 1095 -23.21 12.80 47.71
C ASP A 1095 -23.25 11.28 47.61
N LEU A 1096 -24.39 10.73 47.16
CA LEU A 1096 -24.66 9.29 47.11
C LEU A 1096 -24.09 8.62 45.86
N GLY A 1097 -23.81 9.40 44.80
CA GLY A 1097 -23.37 8.92 43.49
C GLY A 1097 -24.52 8.39 42.62
N LYS A 1098 -24.23 7.37 41.81
CA LYS A 1098 -25.15 6.78 40.83
C LYS A 1098 -26.18 5.89 41.53
N LEU A 1099 -27.48 6.22 41.40
CA LEU A 1099 -28.59 5.37 41.85
C LEU A 1099 -29.24 4.65 40.68
N SER A 1100 -29.10 3.33 40.63
CA SER A 1100 -29.80 2.47 39.68
C SER A 1100 -30.68 1.46 40.39
N TYR A 1101 -31.68 0.91 39.69
CA TYR A 1101 -32.50 -0.16 40.23
C TYR A 1101 -31.68 -1.39 40.67
N LYS A 1102 -30.61 -1.72 39.92
CA LYS A 1102 -29.74 -2.89 40.21
C LYS A 1102 -28.83 -2.66 41.42
N ALA A 1103 -28.45 -1.42 41.71
CA ALA A 1103 -27.52 -1.10 42.80
C ALA A 1103 -28.14 -1.28 44.20
N GLY A 1104 -29.46 -1.43 44.31
CA GLY A 1104 -30.14 -1.61 45.59
C GLY A 1104 -30.26 -0.32 46.41
N PRO A 1105 -30.82 -0.39 47.64
CA PRO A 1105 -30.92 0.75 48.55
C PRO A 1105 -29.56 1.14 49.14
N ILE A 1106 -29.28 2.44 49.20
CA ILE A 1106 -28.14 3.02 49.93
C ILE A 1106 -28.65 3.53 51.28
N THR A 1107 -28.12 3.02 52.38
CA THR A 1107 -28.48 3.44 53.75
C THR A 1107 -27.29 4.11 54.42
N LEU A 1108 -27.50 5.31 54.98
CA LEU A 1108 -26.54 6.03 55.83
C LEU A 1108 -26.91 5.89 57.30
N GLU A 1109 -25.97 5.43 58.12
CA GLU A 1109 -26.15 5.18 59.54
C GLU A 1109 -25.35 6.19 60.38
N PHE A 1110 -26.04 6.91 61.28
CA PHE A 1110 -25.51 7.91 62.19
C PHE A 1110 -25.64 7.44 63.62
N ILE A 1111 -24.53 7.41 64.36
CA ILE A 1111 -24.49 6.92 65.74
C ILE A 1111 -24.25 8.11 66.67
N ALA A 1112 -25.25 8.42 67.49
CA ALA A 1112 -25.25 9.58 68.37
C ALA A 1112 -25.70 9.23 69.80
N ARG A 1113 -25.54 10.17 70.72
CA ARG A 1113 -26.16 10.15 72.05
C ARG A 1113 -26.94 11.44 72.28
N LEU A 1114 -28.03 11.33 73.02
CA LEU A 1114 -28.76 12.49 73.53
C LEU A 1114 -27.95 13.11 74.66
N TRP A 1115 -27.76 14.43 74.64
CA TRP A 1115 -27.08 15.13 75.72
C TRP A 1115 -28.04 15.31 76.91
N GLU A 1116 -27.93 14.43 77.90
CA GLU A 1116 -28.93 14.36 78.97
C GLU A 1116 -28.94 15.59 79.89
N ASN A 1117 -27.81 16.26 80.09
CA ASN A 1117 -27.76 17.48 80.91
C ASN A 1117 -28.64 18.59 80.32
N THR A 1118 -28.67 18.76 78.99
CA THR A 1118 -29.53 19.73 78.30
C THR A 1118 -31.00 19.39 78.53
N MET A 1119 -31.34 18.10 78.45
CA MET A 1119 -32.70 17.63 78.72
C MET A 1119 -33.10 17.83 80.18
N ARG A 1120 -32.19 17.58 81.13
CA ARG A 1120 -32.46 17.76 82.56
C ARG A 1120 -32.55 19.23 82.97
N GLU A 1121 -31.83 20.12 82.31
CA GLU A 1121 -31.83 21.55 82.62
C GLU A 1121 -32.99 22.30 81.94
N ASP A 1122 -33.05 22.25 80.60
CA ASP A 1122 -33.94 23.11 79.82
C ASP A 1122 -35.32 22.49 79.58
N PHE A 1123 -35.42 21.16 79.73
CA PHE A 1123 -36.66 20.40 79.51
C PHE A 1123 -37.23 19.82 80.81
N LEU A 1124 -36.76 20.27 81.99
CA LEU A 1124 -37.20 19.78 83.30
C LEU A 1124 -38.74 19.84 83.49
N LYS A 1125 -39.38 20.87 82.92
CA LYS A 1125 -40.83 21.11 83.01
C LYS A 1125 -41.62 20.50 81.84
N VAL A 1126 -40.96 19.73 80.96
CA VAL A 1126 -41.55 19.09 79.79
C VAL A 1126 -41.57 17.59 80.01
N PHE A 1127 -42.75 16.99 79.91
CA PHE A 1127 -42.94 15.55 80.08
C PHE A 1127 -42.50 14.76 78.85
N LEU A 1128 -42.76 15.30 77.65
CA LEU A 1128 -42.55 14.64 76.37
C LEU A 1128 -41.92 15.59 75.35
N THR A 1129 -40.77 15.24 74.80
CA THR A 1129 -40.07 16.01 73.77
C THR A 1129 -39.97 15.19 72.49
N LYS A 1130 -40.60 15.67 71.42
CA LYS A 1130 -40.53 15.08 70.08
C LYS A 1130 -39.41 15.76 69.29
N LEU A 1131 -38.34 15.05 69.00
CA LEU A 1131 -37.21 15.53 68.20
C LEU A 1131 -37.38 15.10 66.74
N HIS A 1132 -37.53 16.06 65.83
CA HIS A 1132 -37.69 15.82 64.42
C HIS A 1132 -36.36 15.93 63.67
N LEU A 1133 -35.93 14.84 63.02
CA LEU A 1133 -34.81 14.84 62.08
C LEU A 1133 -35.34 14.97 60.65
N THR A 1134 -34.81 15.92 59.89
CA THR A 1134 -35.21 16.15 58.50
C THR A 1134 -34.10 15.71 57.55
N ALA A 1135 -34.48 14.98 56.50
CA ALA A 1135 -33.58 14.62 55.41
C ALA A 1135 -34.21 14.94 54.05
N THR A 1136 -33.44 15.57 53.17
CA THR A 1136 -33.86 15.98 51.82
C THR A 1136 -32.98 15.31 50.76
N TRP A 1137 -33.60 14.57 49.84
CA TRP A 1137 -32.90 13.99 48.69
C TRP A 1137 -33.02 14.89 47.46
N LYS A 1138 -31.93 15.01 46.69
CA LYS A 1138 -31.87 15.75 45.43
C LYS A 1138 -31.13 14.96 44.35
N ALA A 1139 -31.60 15.05 43.09
CA ALA A 1139 -30.91 14.51 41.92
C ALA A 1139 -30.38 15.62 41.00
N ASP A 1140 -29.26 15.35 40.33
CA ASP A 1140 -28.69 16.18 39.26
C ASP A 1140 -28.71 15.39 37.93
N VAL A 1141 -29.53 15.84 36.98
CA VAL A 1141 -29.76 15.17 35.69
C VAL A 1141 -29.73 16.15 34.51
N LYS A 1142 -29.24 15.68 33.35
CA LYS A 1142 -29.20 16.42 32.07
C LYS A 1142 -30.29 16.01 31.08
N TYR A 1143 -31.06 14.97 31.35
CA TYR A 1143 -32.21 14.56 30.53
C TYR A 1143 -33.52 15.00 31.18
N GLY A 1144 -34.58 15.09 30.38
CA GLY A 1144 -35.93 15.36 30.90
C GLY A 1144 -36.41 14.18 31.72
N ILE A 1145 -36.96 14.45 32.90
CA ILE A 1145 -37.61 13.43 33.72
C ILE A 1145 -39.12 13.58 33.58
N ASP A 1146 -39.79 12.47 33.33
CA ASP A 1146 -41.25 12.38 33.40
C ASP A 1146 -41.64 11.65 34.69
N LEU A 1147 -42.37 12.33 35.57
CA LEU A 1147 -42.78 11.81 36.88
C LEU A 1147 -44.19 11.19 36.85
N GLY A 1148 -44.83 11.07 35.68
CA GLY A 1148 -46.09 10.35 35.54
C GLY A 1148 -47.25 11.04 36.27
N GLY A 1149 -47.88 12.03 35.62
CA GLY A 1149 -49.22 12.48 35.98
C GLY A 1149 -49.29 13.57 37.04
N SER A 1150 -48.59 14.68 36.83
CA SER A 1150 -49.07 16.06 37.09
C SER A 1150 -47.95 17.00 36.69
N ASP A 1151 -48.26 18.02 35.89
CA ASP A 1151 -47.35 19.12 35.57
C ASP A 1151 -46.99 19.87 36.87
N TYR A 1152 -45.99 19.37 37.62
CA TYR A 1152 -45.28 20.09 38.68
C TYR A 1152 -43.86 20.50 38.26
N ALA A 1153 -43.61 20.52 36.94
CA ALA A 1153 -42.44 21.16 36.36
C ALA A 1153 -42.79 22.55 35.81
N GLN A 1154 -43.58 23.32 36.54
CA GLN A 1154 -43.63 24.78 36.47
C GLN A 1154 -44.29 25.29 37.76
N ASP A 1155 -43.64 26.26 38.39
CA ASP A 1155 -44.09 27.01 39.57
C ASP A 1155 -44.09 26.28 40.93
N THR A 1156 -42.89 26.09 41.51
CA THR A 1156 -42.54 26.48 42.91
C THR A 1156 -41.16 25.93 43.35
N CYS A 1157 -40.09 26.23 42.58
CA CYS A 1157 -38.79 26.50 43.21
C CYS A 1157 -38.60 28.01 43.16
N PHE A 1158 -38.69 28.66 44.32
CA PHE A 1158 -38.85 30.11 44.50
C PHE A 1158 -37.94 30.96 43.58
N LYS A 1159 -38.54 31.62 42.59
CA LYS A 1159 -37.90 32.67 41.78
C LYS A 1159 -37.87 34.00 42.54
N LYS A 1160 -36.67 34.54 42.74
CA LYS A 1160 -36.29 35.87 42.22
C LYS A 1160 -34.78 36.09 42.33
N SER A 1161 -34.03 35.71 41.29
CA SER A 1161 -33.18 36.65 40.55
C SER A 1161 -32.70 35.99 39.25
N SER A 1162 -32.58 36.82 38.23
CA SER A 1162 -32.33 36.54 36.83
C SER A 1162 -30.86 36.14 36.57
N TYR A 1163 -30.62 34.94 36.03
CA TYR A 1163 -29.71 34.59 34.91
C TYR A 1163 -29.63 33.04 34.80
N TYR A 1164 -29.52 32.53 33.58
CA TYR A 1164 -29.78 31.16 33.13
C TYR A 1164 -28.99 30.02 33.81
N LYS A 1165 -29.71 29.01 34.34
CA LYS A 1165 -29.49 27.55 34.12
C LYS A 1165 -30.67 26.77 34.73
N LEU A 1166 -31.50 26.16 33.88
CA LEU A 1166 -32.55 25.22 34.29
C LEU A 1166 -31.88 23.89 34.66
N THR A 1167 -31.49 23.75 35.92
CA THR A 1167 -31.16 22.46 36.52
C THR A 1167 -32.48 21.84 36.97
N ASN A 1168 -32.90 20.72 36.36
CA ASN A 1168 -34.10 20.01 36.76
C ASN A 1168 -33.82 19.26 38.08
N CYS A 1169 -34.00 19.93 39.21
CA CYS A 1169 -33.88 19.30 40.52
C CYS A 1169 -35.22 18.66 40.92
N ILE A 1170 -35.18 17.38 41.29
CA ILE A 1170 -36.28 16.69 41.97
C ILE A 1170 -35.93 16.65 43.46
N SER A 1171 -36.85 17.07 44.33
CA SER A 1171 -36.65 17.04 45.78
C SER A 1171 -37.72 16.22 46.50
N GLY A 1172 -37.30 15.32 47.38
CA GLY A 1172 -38.18 14.68 48.36
C GLY A 1172 -37.76 15.08 49.77
N ILE A 1173 -38.70 15.51 50.61
CA ILE A 1173 -38.47 15.90 52.01
C ILE A 1173 -39.03 14.82 52.91
N ILE A 1174 -38.32 14.48 53.98
CA ILE A 1174 -38.84 13.60 55.02
C ILE A 1174 -38.54 14.14 56.41
N ASN A 1175 -39.54 14.03 57.28
CA ASN A 1175 -39.45 14.33 58.70
C ASN A 1175 -39.60 13.03 59.50
N TYR A 1176 -38.66 12.78 60.42
CA TYR A 1176 -38.68 11.63 61.33
C TYR A 1176 -38.81 12.09 62.76
N GLU A 1177 -39.66 11.43 63.54
CA GLU A 1177 -39.93 11.81 64.92
C GLU A 1177 -39.30 10.82 65.91
N MET A 1178 -38.43 11.32 66.79
CA MET A 1178 -37.91 10.62 67.95
C MET A 1178 -38.55 11.16 69.21
N VAL A 1179 -38.85 10.30 70.18
CA VAL A 1179 -39.58 10.71 71.38
C VAL A 1179 -38.70 10.57 72.63
N SER A 1180 -38.51 11.67 73.36
CA SER A 1180 -37.80 11.68 74.64
C SER A 1180 -38.78 11.94 75.78
N ILE A 1181 -38.67 11.17 76.87
CA ILE A 1181 -39.60 11.21 78.02
C ILE A 1181 -38.82 11.45 79.31
N SER A 1182 -39.29 12.42 80.11
CA SER A 1182 -38.74 12.71 81.44
C SER A 1182 -39.35 11.79 82.52
N GLN A 1183 -38.51 11.10 83.31
CA GLN A 1183 -38.93 10.33 84.48
C GLN A 1183 -38.43 10.99 85.78
N LEU A 1184 -39.11 12.06 86.22
CA LEU A 1184 -38.90 12.65 87.55
C LEU A 1184 -40.25 12.80 88.28
N TYR A 1185 -40.61 11.79 89.07
CA TYR A 1185 -41.53 11.90 90.21
C TYR A 1185 -41.14 10.89 91.29
N ARG A 1186 -40.40 11.35 92.29
CA ARG A 1186 -40.81 11.12 93.68
C ARG A 1186 -40.75 12.42 94.43
#